data_AF-A0A2K2VLD8-F1
#
_entry.id   AF-A0A2K2VLD8-F1
#
_cell.length_a   1.000
_cell.length_b   1.000
_cell.length_c   1.000
_cell.angle_alpha   90.00
_cell.angle_beta   90.00
_cell.angle_gamma   90.00
#
_symmetry.space_group_name_H-M   'P 1'
#
loop_
_entity.id
_entity.type
_entity.pdbx_description
1 polymer ?
#
loop_
_entity_poly.entity_id
_entity_poly.type
_entity_poly.pdbx_seq_one_letter_code
_entity_poly.pdbx_strand_id
1 'polypeptide(L)'
;MYRYIQRSEKDSWVPVKSEELDTKIQELNAKRVTILDVTELVEDGGRDKKTYKYRGPLYFDIDCKEDLKLAIESGRTLVDKLVELGVPRNGVRIFASGSKGLHVTVDQKYFSSGRPIKGLPLVYKAMAKELYVPGMDFQVYSCGKGNAFRVENVQRDDGNYRVPVLYEELADMDAESYSKLTKQPRNVTQIEPMPMVVALLKNLFEEARREVNTNAKQAVVVTSSESLTAIREDVPPCVQQLCDWKGVRPERNLNHASMQLGIYIGRAGVDKVVADGLVSRMADNSKSSKYDSLRARVDHIRGSVGYMKHTENYLFSCATMRGMLEKSPCDGCPIENCPEAANSASLTMGLVEREDGMFIVNKNGDKPLTNFTMTPTDHYIDIPKEGGKGRRVGTRMELYENEEAVATVVFNESSWLSRSAFMRDTTEGHGVLMFFGSDNDVQAIKGHVLNKENSMGEIMRVHTCGMHLEMIGDSEIFTYVEPDMSINTNRIQNTHEFAGSMVARPYFSESNICVKGDVEADEALFNLLSINQDVEIGEMVGWHAACHLKAHIMSLYNQFPVLAVWGSAGSGKSVTVSLVSWLSGTDYTMRDTPVNVSNITPFAILEYASSSTTVPRVMEEYNKSKMRSSHWKSVGEILKATWSSESVLRGGLADKGDNSRTGGKVNKIPITGPLVVVSEQEIEMPALQERSLRVKLSKEKRQGKRVELRLANRGRKKLREIGKAMMAVALQTSTEEVDKMILATEDLLSEDLDDRPRYCHQIMMVGLNFMHKVVSENLELPRSSARLKEIIETMEEYCERIGDAAEEVNAHSEVDAVMEEMNIMAGMQRGNDEWLKNGVHYCVVDDKQTLLLDPMLCHALYKQYIRTVSNHGAVIESVKAFKDLLKDEPYFSEWKVVPGMGNGKRPVAAIDRDKLLHKGVDSSNFE
;
A
#
# COMPACT_ATOMS: atom_id res chain seq x y z
N MET A 1 6.29 43.42 -13.50
CA MET A 1 6.50 42.55 -14.68
C MET A 1 7.26 43.34 -15.72
N TYR A 2 8.01 42.65 -16.56
CA TYR A 2 8.92 43.25 -17.53
C TYR A 2 8.60 42.75 -18.95
N ARG A 3 8.74 43.63 -19.93
CA ARG A 3 8.85 43.30 -21.36
C ARG A 3 10.17 43.83 -21.88
N TYR A 4 10.63 43.28 -23.00
CA TYR A 4 11.84 43.75 -23.65
C TYR A 4 11.49 44.40 -24.97
N ILE A 5 12.18 45.51 -25.26
CA ILE A 5 12.05 46.25 -26.52
C ILE A 5 13.40 46.32 -27.24
N GLN A 6 13.35 46.45 -28.56
CA GLN A 6 14.51 46.54 -29.42
C GLN A 6 14.32 47.68 -30.44
N ARG A 7 15.33 48.52 -30.64
CA ARG A 7 15.28 49.68 -31.57
C ARG A 7 15.56 49.28 -33.02
N SER A 8 16.41 48.28 -33.24
CA SER A 8 16.68 47.67 -34.54
C SER A 8 17.03 46.20 -34.38
N GLU A 9 17.09 45.42 -35.48
CA GLU A 9 17.36 43.97 -35.43
C GLU A 9 18.72 43.62 -34.80
N LYS A 10 19.66 44.58 -34.72
CA LYS A 10 21.03 44.41 -34.20
C LYS A 10 21.25 45.00 -32.80
N ASP A 11 20.30 45.77 -32.27
CA ASP A 11 20.46 46.43 -30.97
C ASP A 11 20.24 45.47 -29.79
N SER A 12 20.80 45.80 -28.64
CA SER A 12 20.57 45.03 -27.41
C SER A 12 19.13 45.20 -26.91
N TRP A 13 18.61 44.14 -26.28
CA TRP A 13 17.28 44.15 -25.67
C TRP A 13 17.27 45.02 -24.41
N VAL A 14 16.35 45.98 -24.36
CA VAL A 14 16.17 46.87 -23.21
C VAL A 14 14.96 46.39 -22.39
N PRO A 15 15.14 46.03 -21.10
CA PRO A 15 14.01 45.70 -20.23
C PRO A 15 13.22 46.94 -19.84
N VAL A 16 11.90 46.84 -19.88
CA VAL A 16 10.95 47.90 -19.53
C VAL A 16 9.87 47.31 -18.63
N LYS A 17 9.45 48.05 -17.59
CA LYS A 17 8.30 47.64 -16.78
C LYS A 17 7.03 47.69 -17.61
N SER A 18 6.17 46.67 -17.53
CA SER A 18 4.98 46.58 -18.39
C SER A 18 4.04 47.80 -18.29
N GLU A 19 4.01 48.50 -17.15
CA GLU A 19 3.21 49.72 -16.94
C GLU A 19 3.75 50.95 -17.67
N GLU A 20 5.04 50.96 -18.02
CA GLU A 20 5.73 52.07 -18.70
C GLU A 20 5.93 51.78 -20.19
N LEU A 21 5.37 50.68 -20.70
CA LEU A 21 5.71 50.13 -22.01
C LEU A 21 5.41 51.10 -23.16
N ASP A 22 4.19 51.63 -23.23
CA ASP A 22 3.77 52.48 -24.35
C ASP A 22 4.59 53.77 -24.42
N THR A 23 4.84 54.38 -23.25
CA THR A 23 5.72 55.54 -23.12
C THR A 23 7.13 55.22 -23.61
N LYS A 24 7.71 54.08 -23.20
CA LYS A 24 9.06 53.68 -23.58
C LYS A 24 9.19 53.25 -25.05
N ILE A 25 8.14 52.70 -25.65
CA ILE A 25 8.09 52.40 -27.09
C ILE A 25 8.23 53.69 -27.89
N GLN A 26 7.49 54.74 -27.50
CA GLN A 26 7.54 56.05 -28.16
C GLN A 26 8.88 56.76 -27.92
N GLU A 27 9.33 56.84 -26.66
CA GLU A 27 10.59 57.51 -26.28
C GLU A 27 11.81 56.90 -26.97
N LEU A 28 11.83 55.57 -27.13
CA LEU A 28 12.99 54.85 -27.64
C LEU A 28 12.84 54.43 -29.10
N ASN A 29 11.75 54.82 -29.76
CA ASN A 29 11.39 54.45 -31.13
C ASN A 29 11.57 52.94 -31.38
N ALA A 30 11.01 52.13 -30.48
CA ALA A 30 11.21 50.68 -30.52
C ALA A 30 10.52 50.05 -31.73
N LYS A 31 11.23 49.19 -32.46
CA LYS A 31 10.69 48.43 -33.60
C LYS A 31 10.10 47.08 -33.21
N ARG A 32 10.57 46.47 -32.12
CA ARG A 32 10.10 45.15 -31.64
C ARG A 32 9.84 45.14 -30.14
N VAL A 33 8.85 44.34 -29.73
CA VAL A 33 8.45 44.17 -28.32
C VAL A 33 8.14 42.70 -28.04
N THR A 34 8.60 42.19 -26.89
CA THR A 34 8.32 40.81 -26.47
C THR A 34 6.83 40.57 -26.26
N ILE A 35 6.33 39.42 -26.70
CA ILE A 35 4.90 39.10 -26.74
C ILE A 35 4.36 38.82 -25.33
N LEU A 36 5.16 38.24 -24.44
CA LEU A 36 4.77 37.98 -23.06
C LEU A 36 5.51 38.92 -22.10
N ASP A 37 4.85 39.23 -21.00
CA ASP A 37 5.47 39.76 -19.78
C ASP A 37 6.22 38.63 -19.06
N VAL A 38 7.38 38.94 -18.48
CA VAL A 38 8.08 38.05 -17.54
C VAL A 38 8.09 38.66 -16.14
N THR A 39 7.99 37.84 -15.09
CA THR A 39 7.88 38.33 -13.71
C THR A 39 9.16 38.98 -13.20
N GLU A 40 10.31 38.60 -13.75
CA GLU A 40 11.66 38.93 -13.26
C GLU A 40 12.55 39.29 -14.46
N LEU A 41 13.63 40.04 -14.23
CA LEU A 41 14.63 40.30 -15.27
C LEU A 41 15.38 39.02 -15.63
N VAL A 42 15.46 38.73 -16.92
CA VAL A 42 16.16 37.57 -17.49
C VAL A 42 17.65 37.88 -17.61
N GLU A 43 18.44 37.19 -16.80
CA GLU A 43 19.90 37.23 -16.83
C GLU A 43 20.47 36.22 -17.84
N ASP A 44 21.53 36.62 -18.54
CA ASP A 44 22.24 35.76 -19.49
C ASP A 44 23.28 34.92 -18.72
N GLY A 45 23.02 33.61 -18.53
CA GLY A 45 24.07 32.63 -18.20
C GLY A 45 23.99 31.77 -16.93
N GLY A 46 22.95 31.84 -16.08
CA GLY A 46 22.96 31.10 -14.79
C GLY A 46 21.74 30.23 -14.44
N ARG A 47 20.57 30.43 -15.05
CA ARG A 47 19.30 29.83 -14.60
C ARG A 47 18.59 29.06 -15.72
N ASP A 48 17.96 27.92 -15.39
CA ASP A 48 17.11 27.21 -16.35
C ASP A 48 15.97 28.14 -16.81
N LYS A 49 15.97 28.50 -18.10
CA LYS A 49 15.02 29.41 -18.74
C LYS A 49 13.56 28.97 -18.56
N LYS A 50 13.30 27.69 -18.27
CA LYS A 50 11.96 27.15 -18.00
C LYS A 50 11.40 27.53 -16.63
N THR A 51 12.21 28.13 -15.75
CA THR A 51 11.78 28.49 -14.39
C THR A 51 11.10 29.84 -14.27
N TYR A 52 11.24 30.71 -15.28
CA TYR A 52 10.57 32.00 -15.34
C TYR A 52 9.04 31.84 -15.46
N LYS A 53 8.30 32.78 -14.86
CA LYS A 53 6.85 32.90 -15.00
C LYS A 53 6.52 34.01 -15.99
N TYR A 54 5.56 33.73 -16.87
CA TYR A 54 5.16 34.67 -17.92
C TYR A 54 3.66 34.92 -17.87
N ARG A 55 3.24 36.09 -18.35
CA ARG A 55 1.84 36.49 -18.52
C ARG A 55 1.66 37.10 -19.90
N GLY A 56 0.56 36.83 -20.57
CA GLY A 56 0.26 37.44 -21.86
C GLY A 56 -0.56 36.53 -22.77
N PRO A 57 -0.99 37.05 -23.92
CA PRO A 57 -1.94 36.35 -24.79
C PRO A 57 -1.34 35.06 -25.34
N LEU A 58 -2.20 34.06 -25.60
CA LEU A 58 -1.85 32.96 -26.51
C LEU A 58 -1.56 33.56 -27.88
N TYR A 59 -0.47 33.17 -28.52
CA TYR A 59 0.00 33.77 -29.76
C TYR A 59 0.43 32.71 -30.75
N PHE A 60 0.18 32.97 -32.03
CA PHE A 60 0.56 32.11 -33.16
C PHE A 60 1.24 32.97 -34.22
N ASP A 61 2.28 32.41 -34.83
CA ASP A 61 2.99 33.01 -35.96
C ASP A 61 2.86 32.05 -37.15
N ILE A 62 2.32 32.54 -38.26
CA ILE A 62 2.11 31.76 -39.48
C ILE A 62 2.94 32.39 -40.58
N ASP A 63 3.98 31.69 -41.02
CA ASP A 63 4.90 32.10 -42.07
C ASP A 63 5.10 30.97 -43.09
N CYS A 64 4.48 31.13 -44.26
CA CYS A 64 4.65 30.20 -45.38
C CYS A 64 5.68 30.78 -46.35
N LYS A 65 6.91 30.25 -46.32
CA LYS A 65 7.97 30.68 -47.24
C LYS A 65 7.49 30.57 -48.69
N GLU A 66 7.40 31.73 -49.34
CA GLU A 66 7.01 31.94 -50.75
C GLU A 66 5.54 31.68 -51.14
N ASP A 67 4.66 31.32 -50.20
CA ASP A 67 3.23 31.09 -50.48
C ASP A 67 2.31 31.91 -49.55
N LEU A 68 2.07 33.16 -49.93
CA LEU A 68 1.19 34.06 -49.19
C LEU A 68 -0.28 33.59 -49.19
N LYS A 69 -0.72 32.89 -50.24
CA LYS A 69 -2.10 32.38 -50.31
C LYS A 69 -2.31 31.32 -49.24
N LEU A 70 -1.36 30.39 -49.13
CA LEU A 70 -1.39 29.37 -48.09
C LEU A 70 -1.33 29.98 -46.68
N ALA A 71 -0.53 31.02 -46.47
CA ALA A 71 -0.49 31.71 -45.17
C ALA A 71 -1.85 32.31 -44.78
N ILE A 72 -2.55 32.94 -45.74
CA ILE A 72 -3.89 33.51 -45.53
C ILE A 72 -4.92 32.41 -45.23
N GLU A 73 -4.92 31.32 -46.01
CA GLU A 73 -5.82 30.18 -45.81
C GLU A 73 -5.60 29.48 -44.46
N SER A 74 -4.33 29.29 -44.07
CA SER A 74 -3.98 28.78 -42.75
C SER A 74 -4.41 29.73 -41.64
N GLY A 75 -4.26 31.05 -41.83
CA GLY A 75 -4.74 32.07 -40.92
C GLY A 75 -6.24 31.97 -40.69
N ARG A 76 -7.03 31.88 -41.76
CA ARG A 76 -8.50 31.67 -41.68
C ARG A 76 -8.83 30.41 -40.90
N THR A 77 -8.21 29.31 -41.29
CA THR A 77 -8.45 27.99 -40.66
C THR A 77 -8.15 28.03 -39.15
N LEU A 78 -7.06 28.69 -38.74
CA LEU A 78 -6.72 28.82 -37.32
C LEU A 78 -7.75 29.67 -36.56
N VAL A 79 -8.18 30.78 -37.15
CA VAL A 79 -9.19 31.66 -36.55
C VAL A 79 -10.52 30.91 -36.41
N ASP A 80 -10.94 30.15 -37.42
CA ASP A 80 -12.16 29.35 -37.35
C ASP A 80 -12.07 28.26 -36.28
N LYS A 81 -10.93 27.55 -36.17
CA LYS A 81 -10.69 26.60 -35.07
C LYS A 81 -10.82 27.25 -33.67
N LEU A 82 -10.32 28.48 -33.51
CA LEU A 82 -10.43 29.21 -32.24
C LEU A 82 -11.88 29.63 -31.94
N VAL A 83 -12.63 30.02 -32.97
CA VAL A 83 -14.05 30.35 -32.85
C VAL A 83 -14.89 29.10 -32.54
N GLU A 84 -14.59 27.97 -33.15
CA GLU A 84 -15.21 26.66 -32.86
C GLU A 84 -14.95 26.20 -31.42
N LEU A 85 -13.78 26.51 -30.85
CA LEU A 85 -13.51 26.32 -29.42
C LEU A 85 -14.30 27.27 -28.51
N GLY A 86 -15.09 28.18 -29.06
CA GLY A 86 -15.97 29.09 -28.34
C GLY A 86 -15.34 30.46 -28.04
N VAL A 87 -14.21 30.81 -28.65
CA VAL A 87 -13.67 32.18 -28.54
C VAL A 87 -14.55 33.12 -29.36
N PRO A 88 -15.06 34.22 -28.77
CA PRO A 88 -15.80 35.23 -29.54
C PRO A 88 -14.96 35.76 -30.71
N ARG A 89 -15.58 36.05 -31.87
CA ARG A 89 -14.85 36.55 -33.06
C ARG A 89 -14.01 37.79 -32.77
N ASN A 90 -14.55 38.72 -31.98
CA ASN A 90 -13.85 39.91 -31.51
C ASN A 90 -12.80 39.64 -30.41
N GLY A 91 -12.78 38.45 -29.84
CA GLY A 91 -11.77 37.98 -28.90
C GLY A 91 -10.50 37.44 -29.57
N VAL A 92 -10.53 37.19 -30.89
CA VAL A 92 -9.38 36.78 -31.69
C VAL A 92 -8.79 38.00 -32.38
N ARG A 93 -7.54 38.35 -32.06
CA ARG A 93 -6.84 39.49 -32.66
C ARG A 93 -5.95 39.00 -33.79
N ILE A 94 -6.14 39.56 -34.98
CA ILE A 94 -5.46 39.13 -36.20
C ILE A 94 -4.60 40.29 -36.71
N PHE A 95 -3.38 39.99 -37.14
CA PHE A 95 -2.45 40.96 -37.69
C PHE A 95 -1.83 40.43 -38.98
N ALA A 96 -1.84 41.25 -40.03
CA ALA A 96 -0.96 41.05 -41.16
C ALA A 96 0.45 41.47 -40.74
N SER A 97 1.44 40.59 -40.86
CA SER A 97 2.80 40.83 -40.35
C SER A 97 3.55 41.96 -41.09
N GLY A 98 3.10 42.34 -42.28
CA GLY A 98 3.73 43.34 -43.15
C GLY A 98 4.68 42.76 -44.22
N SER A 99 4.95 41.45 -44.19
CA SER A 99 5.69 40.75 -45.24
C SER A 99 4.87 39.58 -45.77
N LYS A 100 5.16 38.33 -45.40
CA LYS A 100 4.48 37.13 -45.95
C LYS A 100 3.92 36.20 -44.87
N GLY A 101 3.20 36.74 -43.89
CA GLY A 101 2.68 35.93 -42.78
C GLY A 101 1.63 36.63 -41.91
N LEU A 102 0.97 35.89 -41.04
CA LEU A 102 -0.05 36.39 -40.11
C LEU A 102 0.32 36.09 -38.66
N HIS A 103 0.01 37.04 -37.77
CA HIS A 103 0.05 36.79 -36.33
C HIS A 103 -1.37 36.78 -35.78
N VAL A 104 -1.68 35.76 -34.98
CA VAL A 104 -3.00 35.62 -34.32
C VAL A 104 -2.79 35.56 -32.82
N THR A 105 -3.58 36.32 -32.04
CA THR A 105 -3.50 36.29 -30.57
C THR A 105 -4.87 36.21 -29.91
N VAL A 106 -4.93 35.56 -28.75
CA VAL A 106 -6.12 35.43 -27.90
C VAL A 106 -5.76 35.78 -26.46
N ASP A 107 -6.54 36.65 -25.83
CA ASP A 107 -6.26 37.11 -24.46
C ASP A 107 -6.26 35.94 -23.46
N GLN A 108 -5.26 35.92 -22.57
CA GLN A 108 -5.10 34.87 -21.55
C GLN A 108 -6.33 34.71 -20.64
N LYS A 109 -7.09 35.79 -20.43
CA LYS A 109 -8.30 35.80 -19.59
C LYS A 109 -9.41 34.90 -20.12
N TYR A 110 -9.43 34.61 -21.42
CA TYR A 110 -10.43 33.70 -22.01
C TYR A 110 -10.26 32.26 -21.54
N PHE A 111 -9.09 31.83 -21.08
CA PHE A 111 -8.83 30.43 -20.76
C PHE A 111 -8.03 30.20 -19.48
N SER A 112 -7.61 31.27 -18.80
CA SER A 112 -6.87 31.22 -17.54
C SER A 112 -7.16 32.43 -16.65
N SER A 113 -6.64 32.44 -15.42
CA SER A 113 -6.84 33.52 -14.44
C SER A 113 -6.12 34.84 -14.77
N GLY A 114 -5.44 34.93 -15.92
CA GLY A 114 -4.59 36.07 -16.29
C GLY A 114 -3.36 36.25 -15.40
N ARG A 115 -3.07 35.32 -14.48
CA ARG A 115 -1.89 35.33 -13.61
C ARG A 115 -0.65 34.82 -14.35
N PRO A 116 0.56 35.19 -13.92
CA PRO A 116 1.79 34.65 -14.49
C PRO A 116 1.97 33.14 -14.23
N ILE A 117 2.38 32.39 -15.25
CA ILE A 117 2.50 30.93 -15.24
C ILE A 117 3.93 30.53 -15.61
N LYS A 118 4.49 29.58 -14.85
CA LYS A 118 5.84 29.05 -15.06
C LYS A 118 5.92 28.36 -16.43
N GLY A 119 6.91 28.73 -17.25
CA GLY A 119 7.14 28.10 -18.54
C GLY A 119 5.97 28.23 -19.54
N LEU A 120 5.14 29.28 -19.41
CA LEU A 120 3.95 29.51 -20.27
C LEU A 120 4.22 29.39 -21.79
N PRO A 121 5.36 29.84 -22.37
CA PRO A 121 5.65 29.61 -23.79
C PRO A 121 5.56 28.13 -24.18
N LEU A 122 6.01 27.21 -23.32
CA LEU A 122 5.98 25.77 -23.59
C LEU A 122 4.55 25.21 -23.53
N VAL A 123 3.72 25.75 -22.64
CA VAL A 123 2.29 25.42 -22.57
C VAL A 123 1.60 25.89 -23.85
N TYR A 124 1.89 27.11 -24.31
CA TYR A 124 1.37 27.62 -25.58
C TYR A 124 1.89 26.83 -26.79
N LYS A 125 3.14 26.36 -26.76
CA LYS A 125 3.68 25.46 -27.80
C LYS A 125 2.87 24.17 -27.92
N ALA A 126 2.48 23.58 -26.78
CA ALA A 126 1.64 22.38 -26.73
C ALA A 126 0.21 22.66 -27.22
N MET A 127 -0.40 23.79 -26.83
CA MET A 127 -1.71 24.20 -27.38
C MET A 127 -1.65 24.43 -28.90
N ALA A 128 -0.56 25.02 -29.40
CA ALA A 128 -0.36 25.28 -30.81
C ALA A 128 -0.18 24.01 -31.64
N LYS A 129 0.34 22.94 -31.03
CA LYS A 129 0.39 21.61 -31.67
C LYS A 129 -1.00 21.07 -31.94
N GLU A 130 -1.94 21.21 -31.01
CA GLU A 130 -3.33 20.77 -31.19
C GLU A 130 -4.09 21.67 -32.17
N LEU A 131 -3.73 22.96 -32.24
CA LEU A 131 -4.32 23.96 -33.14
C LEU A 131 -3.57 24.11 -34.47
N TYR A 132 -2.76 23.12 -34.83
CA TYR A 132 -1.84 23.22 -35.97
C TYR A 132 -2.55 23.62 -37.28
N VAL A 133 -1.88 24.49 -38.05
CA VAL A 133 -2.20 24.81 -39.43
C VAL A 133 -0.90 24.88 -40.24
N PRO A 134 -0.94 24.63 -41.57
CA PRO A 134 0.25 24.75 -42.42
C PRO A 134 0.94 26.12 -42.27
N GLY A 135 2.27 26.13 -42.16
CA GLY A 135 3.04 27.36 -42.00
C GLY A 135 3.13 27.92 -40.58
N MET A 136 2.52 27.28 -39.58
CA MET A 136 2.69 27.69 -38.19
C MET A 136 4.14 27.50 -37.71
N ASP A 137 4.78 28.57 -37.25
CA ASP A 137 6.13 28.54 -36.67
C ASP A 137 6.07 28.19 -35.18
N PHE A 138 6.79 27.14 -34.79
CA PHE A 138 6.92 26.70 -33.40
C PHE A 138 8.16 27.24 -32.68
N GLN A 139 9.10 27.88 -33.38
CA GLN A 139 10.31 28.47 -32.78
C GLN A 139 10.00 29.70 -31.92
N VAL A 140 8.86 30.35 -32.20
CA VAL A 140 8.35 31.50 -31.44
C VAL A 140 8.04 31.20 -29.98
N TYR A 141 7.93 29.93 -29.58
CA TYR A 141 7.67 29.51 -28.21
C TYR A 141 8.97 29.28 -27.43
N SER A 142 9.77 30.33 -27.31
CA SER A 142 11.05 30.31 -26.60
C SER A 142 10.92 30.89 -25.18
N CYS A 143 11.59 30.25 -24.21
CA CYS A 143 11.73 30.76 -22.84
C CYS A 143 12.95 31.70 -22.72
N GLY A 144 13.08 32.42 -21.61
CA GLY A 144 14.06 33.48 -21.39
C GLY A 144 13.39 34.84 -21.61
N LYS A 145 14.00 35.70 -22.43
CA LYS A 145 13.41 37.01 -22.79
C LYS A 145 12.11 36.86 -23.60
N GLY A 146 11.87 35.67 -24.17
CA GLY A 146 10.70 35.35 -24.98
C GLY A 146 10.85 35.78 -26.44
N ASN A 147 9.85 35.46 -27.26
CA ASN A 147 9.78 35.97 -28.63
C ASN A 147 9.13 37.36 -28.69
N ALA A 148 9.37 38.08 -29.77
CA ALA A 148 8.88 39.44 -29.99
C ALA A 148 8.18 39.60 -31.33
N PHE A 149 7.11 40.39 -31.33
CA PHE A 149 6.52 40.88 -32.56
C PHE A 149 7.01 42.30 -32.85
N ARG A 150 6.94 42.67 -34.13
CA ARG A 150 7.10 44.06 -34.54
C ARG A 150 6.00 44.92 -33.91
N VAL A 151 6.35 46.13 -33.50
CA VAL A 151 5.36 47.08 -32.95
C VAL A 151 4.35 47.41 -34.05
N GLU A 152 3.08 47.44 -33.67
CA GLU A 152 1.97 47.74 -34.57
C GLU A 152 2.14 49.12 -35.19
N ASN A 153 1.83 49.28 -36.48
CA ASN A 153 1.86 50.55 -37.21
C ASN A 153 3.22 51.27 -37.26
N VAL A 154 4.31 50.58 -36.91
CA VAL A 154 5.69 51.07 -37.13
C VAL A 154 6.20 50.57 -38.49
N GLN A 155 6.74 51.49 -39.29
CA GLN A 155 7.22 51.18 -40.64
C GLN A 155 8.43 50.25 -40.59
N ARG A 156 8.39 49.22 -41.43
CA ARG A 156 9.49 48.28 -41.65
C ARG A 156 10.48 48.84 -42.67
N ASP A 157 11.65 48.21 -42.75
CA ASP A 157 12.68 48.60 -43.73
C ASP A 157 12.25 48.32 -45.19
N ASP A 158 11.28 47.41 -45.38
CA ASP A 158 10.62 47.12 -46.67
C ASP A 158 9.49 48.12 -47.02
N GLY A 159 9.26 49.13 -46.18
CA GLY A 159 8.25 50.17 -46.36
C GLY A 159 6.83 49.77 -45.94
N ASN A 160 6.59 48.52 -45.54
CA ASN A 160 5.28 48.04 -45.10
C ASN A 160 5.12 48.12 -43.57
N TYR A 161 3.92 47.83 -43.08
CA TYR A 161 3.52 47.94 -41.67
C TYR A 161 2.91 46.63 -41.18
N ARG A 162 3.13 46.30 -39.89
CA ARG A 162 2.32 45.29 -39.21
C ARG A 162 1.00 45.95 -38.79
N VAL A 163 -0.10 45.52 -39.40
CA VAL A 163 -1.42 46.16 -39.24
C VAL A 163 -2.45 45.16 -38.70
N PRO A 164 -3.41 45.62 -37.87
CA PRO A 164 -4.53 44.81 -37.44
C PRO A 164 -5.48 44.53 -38.60
N VAL A 165 -6.11 43.35 -38.57
CA VAL A 165 -7.05 42.84 -39.58
C VAL A 165 -8.33 42.40 -38.87
N LEU A 166 -9.49 42.75 -39.41
CA LEU A 166 -10.79 42.29 -38.89
C LEU A 166 -11.10 40.85 -39.31
N TYR A 167 -11.97 40.17 -38.55
CA TYR A 167 -12.39 38.80 -38.87
C TYR A 167 -13.01 38.72 -40.26
N GLU A 168 -13.90 39.65 -40.59
CA GLU A 168 -14.58 39.74 -41.88
C GLU A 168 -13.60 40.03 -43.03
N GLU A 169 -12.58 40.85 -42.76
CA GLU A 169 -11.55 41.17 -43.75
C GLU A 169 -10.66 39.96 -44.04
N LEU A 170 -10.33 39.16 -43.02
CA LEU A 170 -9.58 37.93 -43.21
C LEU A 170 -10.39 36.91 -44.02
N ALA A 171 -11.71 36.82 -43.82
CA ALA A 171 -12.59 35.90 -44.55
C ALA A 171 -12.51 36.10 -46.06
N ASP A 172 -12.41 37.35 -46.54
CA ASP A 172 -12.36 37.69 -47.97
C ASP A 172 -10.95 38.06 -48.48
N MET A 173 -9.93 38.03 -47.62
CA MET A 173 -8.54 38.41 -47.96
C MET A 173 -7.88 37.58 -49.07
N ASP A 174 -7.15 38.25 -49.95
CA ASP A 174 -6.28 37.64 -50.94
C ASP A 174 -4.89 38.30 -50.91
N ALA A 175 -3.98 37.84 -51.77
CA ALA A 175 -2.62 38.36 -51.82
C ALA A 175 -2.55 39.86 -52.16
N GLU A 176 -3.47 40.36 -52.99
CA GLU A 176 -3.51 41.76 -53.44
C GLU A 176 -4.03 42.68 -52.33
N SER A 177 -5.16 42.33 -51.73
CA SER A 177 -5.75 43.05 -50.59
C SER A 177 -4.83 43.03 -49.37
N TYR A 178 -4.15 41.91 -49.07
CA TYR A 178 -3.12 41.84 -48.02
C TYR A 178 -1.99 42.85 -48.29
N SER A 179 -1.47 42.89 -49.52
CA SER A 179 -0.39 43.82 -49.90
C SER A 179 -0.84 45.27 -49.74
N LYS A 180 -2.05 45.60 -50.20
CA LYS A 180 -2.63 46.95 -50.05
C LYS A 180 -2.82 47.36 -48.59
N LEU A 181 -3.30 46.45 -47.74
CA LEU A 181 -3.52 46.71 -46.31
C LEU A 181 -2.23 47.02 -45.56
N THR A 182 -1.14 46.36 -45.91
CA THR A 182 0.15 46.52 -45.21
C THR A 182 0.95 47.76 -45.64
N LYS A 183 0.47 48.56 -46.60
CA LYS A 183 1.19 49.74 -47.12
C LYS A 183 1.11 51.00 -46.26
N GLN A 184 0.17 51.06 -45.33
CA GLN A 184 -0.05 52.25 -44.49
C GLN A 184 -0.44 51.82 -43.07
N PRO A 185 -0.13 52.62 -42.04
CA PRO A 185 -0.56 52.33 -40.68
C PRO A 185 -2.09 52.40 -40.56
N ARG A 186 -2.66 51.54 -39.72
CA ARG A 186 -4.10 51.46 -39.49
C ARG A 186 -4.41 51.15 -38.04
N ASN A 187 -5.30 51.93 -37.45
CA ASN A 187 -5.82 51.66 -36.12
C ASN A 187 -7.21 51.02 -36.24
N VAL A 188 -7.39 49.87 -35.61
CA VAL A 188 -8.69 49.22 -35.43
C VAL A 188 -9.02 49.26 -33.95
N THR A 189 -10.28 49.57 -33.61
CA THR A 189 -10.72 49.61 -32.21
C THR A 189 -10.54 48.25 -31.57
N GLN A 190 -9.65 48.16 -30.58
CA GLN A 190 -9.47 46.95 -29.79
C GLN A 190 -10.64 46.84 -28.82
N ILE A 191 -11.39 45.73 -28.91
CA ILE A 191 -12.45 45.44 -27.96
C ILE A 191 -11.80 44.81 -26.72
N GLU A 192 -12.10 45.37 -25.55
CA GLU A 192 -11.67 44.80 -24.28
C GLU A 192 -12.25 43.39 -24.12
N PRO A 193 -11.45 42.41 -23.64
CA PRO A 193 -11.92 41.04 -23.49
C PRO A 193 -13.12 41.01 -22.53
N MET A 194 -14.21 40.36 -22.97
CA MET A 194 -15.37 40.14 -22.10
C MET A 194 -14.94 39.31 -20.87
N PRO A 195 -15.52 39.56 -19.68
CA PRO A 195 -15.23 38.80 -18.47
C PRO A 195 -15.87 37.42 -18.54
N MET A 196 -15.37 36.57 -19.44
CA MET A 196 -15.83 35.21 -19.63
C MET A 196 -14.66 34.24 -19.81
N VAL A 197 -14.88 32.99 -19.41
CA VAL A 197 -13.94 31.89 -19.60
C VAL A 197 -14.54 30.93 -20.62
N VAL A 198 -13.82 30.72 -21.73
CA VAL A 198 -14.13 29.79 -22.81
C VAL A 198 -13.76 28.37 -22.36
N ALA A 199 -14.77 27.55 -22.09
CA ALA A 199 -14.59 26.25 -21.45
C ALA A 199 -13.70 25.28 -22.26
N LEU A 200 -13.91 25.16 -23.58
CA LEU A 200 -13.13 24.23 -24.41
C LEU A 200 -11.66 24.66 -24.54
N LEU A 201 -11.42 25.96 -24.74
CA LEU A 201 -10.06 26.50 -24.78
C LEU A 201 -9.35 26.39 -23.42
N LYS A 202 -10.08 26.54 -22.30
CA LYS A 202 -9.55 26.28 -20.95
C LYS A 202 -9.18 24.81 -20.75
N ASN A 203 -9.99 23.88 -21.24
CA ASN A 203 -9.67 22.45 -21.16
C ASN A 203 -8.38 22.14 -21.94
N LEU A 204 -8.26 22.65 -23.17
CA LEU A 204 -7.03 22.53 -23.97
C LEU A 204 -5.81 23.10 -23.24
N PHE A 205 -5.99 24.25 -22.57
CA PHE A 205 -4.93 24.88 -21.77
C PHE A 205 -4.49 24.01 -20.58
N GLU A 206 -5.43 23.47 -19.80
CA GLU A 206 -5.09 22.63 -18.64
C GLU A 206 -4.50 21.27 -19.06
N GLU A 207 -4.92 20.70 -20.18
CA GLU A 207 -4.33 19.49 -20.77
C GLU A 207 -2.88 19.74 -21.20
N ALA A 208 -2.63 20.80 -21.99
CA ALA A 208 -1.30 21.21 -22.41
C ALA A 208 -0.38 21.52 -21.21
N ARG A 209 -0.94 22.15 -20.17
CA ARG A 209 -0.20 22.44 -18.92
C ARG A 209 0.15 21.16 -18.16
N ARG A 210 -0.76 20.18 -18.12
CA ARG A 210 -0.47 18.86 -17.54
C ARG A 210 0.63 18.16 -18.34
N GLU A 211 0.54 18.12 -19.67
CA GLU A 211 1.58 17.54 -20.54
C GLU A 211 2.97 18.13 -20.23
N VAL A 212 3.08 19.45 -20.18
CA VAL A 212 4.36 20.13 -19.91
C VAL A 212 4.90 19.86 -18.49
N ASN A 213 4.03 19.70 -17.49
CA ASN A 213 4.45 19.45 -16.10
C ASN A 213 4.76 17.98 -15.80
N THR A 214 4.17 17.04 -16.54
CA THR A 214 4.34 15.59 -16.32
C THR A 214 5.57 15.05 -17.07
N ASN A 215 6.04 15.76 -18.10
CA ASN A 215 7.27 15.46 -18.82
C ASN A 215 8.51 15.82 -17.97
N ALA A 216 8.81 14.97 -16.98
CA ALA A 216 10.14 14.87 -16.41
C ALA A 216 11.15 14.57 -17.54
N LYS A 217 12.30 15.24 -17.52
CA LYS A 217 13.34 15.08 -18.55
C LYS A 217 13.81 13.62 -18.58
N GLN A 218 13.35 12.84 -19.55
CA GLN A 218 14.06 11.65 -19.98
C GLN A 218 15.32 12.13 -20.71
N ALA A 219 16.49 11.93 -20.11
CA ALA A 219 17.73 11.89 -20.86
C ALA A 219 17.67 10.62 -21.72
N VAL A 220 17.26 10.77 -22.97
CA VAL A 220 17.27 9.67 -23.93
C VAL A 220 18.71 9.52 -24.44
N VAL A 221 19.16 8.28 -24.61
CA VAL A 221 20.46 7.94 -25.19
C VAL A 221 20.55 8.50 -26.62
N VAL A 222 21.67 9.13 -26.95
CA VAL A 222 21.96 9.64 -28.29
C VAL A 222 22.29 8.45 -29.19
N THR A 223 21.45 8.17 -30.19
CA THR A 223 21.85 7.33 -31.33
C THR A 223 22.94 8.09 -32.10
N SER A 224 24.11 7.48 -32.34
CA SER A 224 25.24 8.13 -33.03
C SER A 224 24.83 8.71 -34.39
N SER A 225 25.45 9.82 -34.82
CA SER A 225 25.12 10.50 -36.09
C SER A 225 25.25 9.59 -37.31
N GLU A 226 26.15 8.60 -37.25
CA GLU A 226 26.37 7.59 -38.28
C GLU A 226 25.19 6.60 -38.36
N SER A 227 24.70 6.13 -37.21
CA SER A 227 23.53 5.24 -37.11
C SER A 227 22.23 5.92 -37.57
N LEU A 228 22.08 7.23 -37.29
CA LEU A 228 20.94 8.02 -37.78
C LEU A 228 20.97 8.23 -39.31
N THR A 229 22.16 8.25 -39.90
CA THR A 229 22.33 8.35 -41.36
C THR A 229 21.96 7.04 -42.05
N ALA A 230 22.34 5.89 -41.48
CA ALA A 230 22.01 4.58 -42.02
C ALA A 230 20.49 4.31 -42.09
N ILE A 231 19.73 4.72 -41.06
CA ILE A 231 18.27 4.54 -41.03
C ILE A 231 17.50 5.62 -41.82
N ARG A 232 18.19 6.59 -42.41
CA ARG A 232 17.60 7.63 -43.25
C ARG A 232 17.37 7.12 -44.67
N GLU A 233 18.32 6.35 -45.19
CA GLU A 233 18.29 5.81 -46.57
C GLU A 233 17.26 4.69 -46.70
N ASP A 234 17.28 3.73 -45.76
CA ASP A 234 16.28 2.67 -45.65
C ASP A 234 15.44 2.87 -44.39
N VAL A 235 14.14 3.16 -44.57
CA VAL A 235 13.21 3.32 -43.44
C VAL A 235 13.15 2.02 -42.63
N PRO A 236 13.47 2.03 -41.32
CA PRO A 236 13.57 0.80 -40.53
C PRO A 236 12.25 0.04 -40.45
N PRO A 237 12.28 -1.31 -40.37
CA PRO A 237 11.07 -2.12 -40.24
C PRO A 237 10.17 -1.73 -39.06
N CYS A 238 10.75 -1.27 -37.94
CA CYS A 238 9.98 -0.80 -36.79
C CYS A 238 9.19 0.49 -37.08
N VAL A 239 9.76 1.40 -37.88
CA VAL A 239 9.06 2.63 -38.31
C VAL A 239 7.99 2.29 -39.34
N GLN A 240 8.27 1.36 -40.26
CA GLN A 240 7.29 0.90 -41.24
C GLN A 240 6.09 0.24 -40.56
N GLN A 241 6.31 -0.66 -39.61
CA GLN A 241 5.25 -1.32 -38.85
C GLN A 241 4.44 -0.33 -38.00
N LEU A 242 5.09 0.68 -37.42
CA LEU A 242 4.40 1.76 -36.72
C LEU A 242 3.47 2.55 -37.67
N CYS A 243 3.92 2.86 -38.89
CA CYS A 243 3.12 3.55 -39.89
C CYS A 243 2.01 2.66 -40.48
N ASP A 244 2.23 1.34 -40.57
CA ASP A 244 1.21 0.37 -41.00
C ASP A 244 0.21 0.02 -39.89
N TRP A 245 0.39 0.57 -38.69
CA TRP A 245 -0.38 0.23 -37.51
C TRP A 245 -0.37 -1.28 -37.18
N LYS A 246 0.72 -1.96 -37.55
CA LYS A 246 0.88 -3.42 -37.43
C LYS A 246 1.64 -3.77 -36.17
N GLY A 247 0.99 -4.49 -35.26
CA GLY A 247 1.59 -4.91 -33.98
C GLY A 247 1.86 -3.75 -33.03
N VAL A 248 1.16 -2.61 -33.17
CA VAL A 248 1.20 -1.50 -32.22
C VAL A 248 0.46 -1.94 -30.94
N ARG A 249 1.10 -1.78 -29.78
CA ARG A 249 0.54 -2.27 -28.51
C ARG A 249 -0.81 -1.63 -28.19
N PRO A 250 -1.78 -2.35 -27.57
CA PRO A 250 -3.14 -1.86 -27.35
C PRO A 250 -3.23 -0.57 -26.52
N GLU A 251 -2.30 -0.34 -25.61
CA GLU A 251 -2.22 0.86 -24.77
C GLU A 251 -1.66 2.10 -25.48
N ARG A 252 -1.16 1.95 -26.71
CA ARG A 252 -0.60 3.06 -27.50
C ARG A 252 -1.66 3.64 -28.43
N ASN A 253 -1.68 4.97 -28.53
CA ASN A 253 -2.67 5.71 -29.31
C ASN A 253 -1.97 6.54 -30.40
N LEU A 254 -2.76 7.21 -31.26
CA LEU A 254 -2.24 8.00 -32.38
C LEU A 254 -1.26 9.09 -31.92
N ASN A 255 -1.44 9.68 -30.74
CA ASN A 255 -0.53 10.68 -30.22
C ASN A 255 0.86 10.08 -29.95
N HIS A 256 0.91 8.89 -29.31
CA HIS A 256 2.15 8.18 -29.03
C HIS A 256 2.89 7.81 -30.32
N ALA A 257 2.17 7.28 -31.31
CA ALA A 257 2.76 6.90 -32.61
C ALA A 257 3.25 8.11 -33.42
N SER A 258 2.44 9.17 -33.50
CA SER A 258 2.78 10.41 -34.19
C SER A 258 4.02 11.09 -33.61
N MET A 259 4.16 11.04 -32.28
CA MET A 259 5.34 11.53 -31.59
C MET A 259 6.61 10.77 -31.99
N GLN A 260 6.58 9.43 -31.97
CA GLN A 260 7.76 8.63 -32.33
C GLN A 260 8.14 8.76 -33.80
N LEU A 261 7.14 8.83 -34.69
CA LEU A 261 7.37 9.13 -36.11
C LEU A 261 7.99 10.52 -36.30
N GLY A 262 7.48 11.53 -35.58
CA GLY A 262 8.03 12.88 -35.62
C GLY A 262 9.48 12.98 -35.13
N ILE A 263 9.83 12.22 -34.09
CA ILE A 263 11.21 12.12 -33.60
C ILE A 263 12.10 11.49 -34.68
N TYR A 264 11.71 10.37 -35.27
CA TYR A 264 12.47 9.72 -36.36
C TYR A 264 12.70 10.67 -37.54
N ILE A 265 11.63 11.26 -38.10
CA ILE A 265 11.71 12.16 -39.25
C ILE A 265 12.60 13.37 -38.92
N GLY A 266 12.46 13.94 -37.71
CA GLY A 266 13.22 15.10 -37.27
C GLY A 266 14.70 14.82 -37.02
N ARG A 267 15.06 13.64 -36.50
CA ARG A 267 16.44 13.30 -36.11
C ARG A 267 17.25 12.63 -37.20
N ALA A 268 16.64 11.75 -37.99
CA ALA A 268 17.30 11.12 -39.13
C ALA A 268 17.40 12.07 -40.34
N GLY A 269 16.74 13.23 -40.31
CA GLY A 269 16.79 14.20 -41.41
C GLY A 269 16.13 13.68 -42.69
N VAL A 270 15.02 12.95 -42.54
CA VAL A 270 14.29 12.32 -43.66
C VAL A 270 13.79 13.39 -44.63
N ASP A 271 13.95 13.13 -45.93
CA ASP A 271 13.49 14.04 -46.99
C ASP A 271 11.98 14.30 -46.91
N LYS A 272 11.55 15.49 -47.34
CA LYS A 272 10.15 15.93 -47.24
C LYS A 272 9.19 14.97 -47.98
N VAL A 273 9.57 14.43 -49.14
CA VAL A 273 8.71 13.54 -49.93
C VAL A 273 8.49 12.21 -49.19
N VAL A 274 9.55 11.64 -48.62
CA VAL A 274 9.48 10.39 -47.85
C VAL A 274 8.70 10.61 -46.54
N ALA A 275 8.94 11.73 -45.87
CA ALA A 275 8.21 12.11 -44.66
C ALA A 275 6.69 12.24 -44.94
N ASP A 276 6.30 12.90 -46.02
CA ASP A 276 4.88 13.04 -46.41
C ASP A 276 4.25 11.68 -46.75
N GLY A 277 5.01 10.77 -47.37
CA GLY A 277 4.60 9.37 -47.59
C GLY A 277 4.34 8.60 -46.29
N LEU A 278 5.24 8.69 -45.31
CA LEU A 278 5.10 8.03 -44.00
C LEU A 278 3.92 8.58 -43.20
N VAL A 279 3.72 9.91 -43.23
CA VAL A 279 2.60 10.58 -42.57
C VAL A 279 1.27 10.11 -43.16
N SER A 280 1.16 10.07 -44.50
CA SER A 280 -0.07 9.64 -45.17
C SER A 280 -0.37 8.17 -44.85
N ARG A 281 0.66 7.31 -44.92
CA ARG A 281 0.56 5.89 -44.60
C ARG A 281 0.11 5.64 -43.15
N MET A 282 0.63 6.39 -42.18
CA MET A 282 0.19 6.31 -40.79
C MET A 282 -1.25 6.82 -40.60
N ALA A 283 -1.63 7.89 -41.29
CA ALA A 283 -2.98 8.44 -41.19
C ALA A 283 -4.05 7.48 -41.73
N ASP A 284 -3.75 6.77 -42.82
CA ASP A 284 -4.66 5.80 -43.43
C ASP A 284 -4.88 4.56 -42.56
N ASN A 285 -3.82 4.05 -41.93
CA ASN A 285 -3.88 2.79 -41.16
C ASN A 285 -4.23 2.97 -39.68
N SER A 286 -4.03 4.16 -39.11
CA SER A 286 -4.23 4.39 -37.67
C SER A 286 -5.69 4.38 -37.23
N LYS A 287 -5.96 3.96 -36.00
CA LYS A 287 -7.28 4.04 -35.37
C LYS A 287 -7.28 5.11 -34.28
N SER A 288 -8.18 6.10 -34.36
CA SER A 288 -8.34 7.12 -33.34
C SER A 288 -9.81 7.51 -33.16
N SER A 289 -10.28 7.52 -31.91
CA SER A 289 -11.61 8.04 -31.54
C SER A 289 -11.62 9.56 -31.40
N LYS A 290 -10.46 10.20 -31.21
CA LYS A 290 -10.33 11.67 -31.09
C LYS A 290 -10.21 12.37 -32.45
N TYR A 291 -9.56 11.73 -33.42
CA TYR A 291 -9.39 12.24 -34.78
C TYR A 291 -10.11 11.31 -35.75
N ASP A 292 -11.37 11.60 -36.01
CA ASP A 292 -12.35 10.75 -36.70
C ASP A 292 -12.27 10.80 -38.23
N SER A 293 -11.68 11.85 -38.79
CA SER A 293 -11.47 11.99 -40.24
C SER A 293 -10.01 11.78 -40.65
N LEU A 294 -9.80 11.32 -41.89
CA LEU A 294 -8.45 11.18 -42.47
C LEU A 294 -7.68 12.51 -42.41
N ARG A 295 -8.35 13.62 -42.76
CA ARG A 295 -7.77 14.95 -42.70
C ARG A 295 -7.33 15.34 -41.28
N ALA A 296 -8.17 15.09 -40.27
CA ALA A 296 -7.83 15.36 -38.87
C ALA A 296 -6.62 14.54 -38.40
N ARG A 297 -6.51 13.26 -38.81
CA ARG A 297 -5.35 12.42 -38.50
C ARG A 297 -4.07 12.92 -39.17
N VAL A 298 -4.13 13.28 -40.46
CA VAL A 298 -3.01 13.85 -41.19
C VAL A 298 -2.51 15.14 -40.53
N ASP A 299 -3.43 16.05 -40.19
CA ASP A 299 -3.09 17.33 -39.57
C ASP A 299 -2.44 17.14 -38.18
N HIS A 300 -2.94 16.18 -37.37
CA HIS A 300 -2.36 15.85 -36.07
C HIS A 300 -0.94 15.27 -36.20
N ILE A 301 -0.73 14.32 -37.11
CA ILE A 301 0.59 13.72 -37.34
C ILE A 301 1.57 14.79 -37.84
N ARG A 302 1.16 15.64 -38.79
CA ARG A 302 2.00 16.76 -39.28
C ARG A 302 2.35 17.75 -38.18
N GLY A 303 1.39 18.10 -37.32
CA GLY A 303 1.66 18.93 -36.14
C GLY A 303 2.70 18.32 -35.21
N SER A 304 2.63 17.00 -34.99
CA SER A 304 3.63 16.25 -34.21
C SER A 304 5.01 16.24 -34.86
N VAL A 305 5.09 16.03 -36.18
CA VAL A 305 6.36 16.08 -36.94
C VAL A 305 6.98 17.48 -36.90
N GLY A 306 6.18 18.52 -37.14
CA GLY A 306 6.63 19.91 -37.08
C GLY A 306 7.14 20.29 -35.69
N TYR A 307 6.43 19.89 -34.64
CA TYR A 307 6.86 20.10 -33.26
C TYR A 307 8.20 19.42 -32.94
N MET A 308 8.40 18.17 -33.40
CA MET A 308 9.61 17.38 -33.10
C MET A 308 10.85 17.82 -33.87
N LYS A 309 10.68 18.34 -35.10
CA LYS A 309 11.77 18.98 -35.88
C LYS A 309 12.41 20.17 -35.16
N HIS A 310 11.65 20.87 -34.32
CA HIS A 310 12.10 22.09 -33.64
C HIS A 310 12.24 21.92 -32.12
N THR A 311 12.25 20.70 -31.61
CA THR A 311 12.37 20.43 -30.18
C THR A 311 13.55 19.49 -29.92
N GLU A 312 14.78 20.01 -29.99
CA GLU A 312 16.06 19.28 -29.94
C GLU A 312 16.29 18.36 -28.72
N ASN A 313 15.45 18.43 -27.69
CA ASN A 313 15.58 17.60 -26.49
C ASN A 313 15.05 16.16 -26.64
N TYR A 314 14.29 15.84 -27.70
CA TYR A 314 13.78 14.48 -27.95
C TYR A 314 14.68 13.70 -28.89
N LEU A 315 15.34 12.65 -28.40
CA LEU A 315 16.25 11.83 -29.22
C LEU A 315 15.53 10.58 -29.73
N PHE A 316 15.95 10.11 -30.90
CA PHE A 316 15.51 8.83 -31.44
C PHE A 316 16.21 7.69 -30.69
N SER A 317 15.47 6.69 -30.23
CA SER A 317 16.02 5.48 -29.62
C SER A 317 15.27 4.22 -30.08
N CYS A 318 16.02 3.14 -30.28
CA CYS A 318 15.44 1.84 -30.61
C CYS A 318 14.54 1.31 -29.47
N ALA A 319 14.91 1.56 -28.21
CA ALA A 319 14.12 1.13 -27.06
C ALA A 319 12.72 1.78 -27.04
N THR A 320 12.64 3.09 -27.27
CA THR A 320 11.35 3.79 -27.32
C THR A 320 10.51 3.35 -28.52
N MET A 321 11.15 3.13 -29.67
CA MET A 321 10.45 2.66 -30.88
C MET A 321 9.93 1.23 -30.72
N ARG A 322 10.72 0.32 -30.13
CA ARG A 322 10.29 -1.05 -29.81
C ARG A 322 9.18 -1.07 -28.75
N GLY A 323 9.22 -0.15 -27.79
CA GLY A 323 8.16 0.03 -26.78
C GLY A 323 6.79 0.45 -27.35
N MET A 324 6.72 0.79 -28.64
CA MET A 324 5.47 1.01 -29.36
C MET A 324 4.86 -0.27 -29.92
N LEU A 325 5.67 -1.32 -30.09
CA LEU A 325 5.29 -2.55 -30.79
C LEU A 325 5.25 -3.75 -29.81
N GLU A 326 4.37 -4.70 -30.08
CA GLU A 326 4.23 -5.95 -29.30
C GLU A 326 5.46 -6.84 -29.47
N LYS A 327 6.00 -6.90 -30.69
CA LYS A 327 7.22 -7.64 -31.05
C LYS A 327 8.21 -6.71 -31.74
N SER A 328 9.50 -6.90 -31.49
CA SER A 328 10.58 -6.13 -32.12
C SER A 328 10.86 -6.68 -33.52
N PRO A 329 10.67 -5.91 -34.61
CA PRO A 329 10.95 -6.38 -35.97
C PRO A 329 12.40 -6.05 -36.40
N CYS A 330 13.34 -6.01 -35.44
CA CYS A 330 14.67 -5.45 -35.63
C CYS A 330 15.71 -6.43 -36.19
N ASP A 331 15.34 -7.67 -36.49
CA ASP A 331 16.23 -8.65 -37.11
C ASP A 331 16.75 -8.12 -38.46
N GLY A 332 18.07 -7.91 -38.56
CA GLY A 332 18.73 -7.34 -39.74
C GLY A 332 18.69 -5.81 -39.84
N CYS A 333 18.30 -5.10 -38.78
CA CYS A 333 18.30 -3.63 -38.73
C CYS A 333 19.74 -3.07 -38.77
N PRO A 334 20.01 -1.98 -39.53
CA PRO A 334 21.32 -1.34 -39.58
C PRO A 334 21.89 -0.93 -38.21
N ILE A 335 21.03 -0.70 -37.21
CA ILE A 335 21.45 -0.34 -35.84
C ILE A 335 21.89 -1.58 -35.03
N GLU A 336 21.33 -2.77 -35.27
CA GLU A 336 21.73 -3.99 -34.53
C GLU A 336 23.05 -4.58 -35.01
N ASN A 337 23.46 -4.29 -36.24
CA ASN A 337 24.73 -4.75 -36.82
C ASN A 337 25.91 -3.81 -36.54
N CYS A 338 25.74 -2.76 -35.71
CA CYS A 338 26.80 -1.84 -35.35
C CYS A 338 27.57 -2.34 -34.11
N PRO A 339 28.93 -2.28 -34.07
CA PRO A 339 29.73 -2.79 -32.95
C PRO A 339 29.42 -2.17 -31.56
N GLU A 340 28.71 -1.04 -31.54
CA GLU A 340 28.30 -0.32 -30.32
C GLU A 340 27.01 -0.88 -29.66
N ALA A 341 26.32 -1.84 -30.30
CA ALA A 341 25.02 -2.35 -29.85
C ALA A 341 25.07 -3.22 -28.57
N ALA A 342 26.26 -3.62 -28.11
CA ALA A 342 26.43 -4.44 -26.90
C ALA A 342 26.27 -3.68 -25.56
N ASN A 343 26.07 -2.35 -25.57
CA ASN A 343 26.10 -1.51 -24.37
C ASN A 343 24.91 -0.51 -24.25
N SER A 344 23.67 -0.97 -24.38
CA SER A 344 22.50 -0.07 -24.53
C SER A 344 21.64 0.21 -23.29
N ALA A 345 22.04 -0.21 -22.08
CA ALA A 345 21.33 0.11 -20.83
C ALA A 345 22.10 1.01 -19.84
N SER A 346 23.44 1.09 -19.99
CA SER A 346 24.36 1.76 -19.04
C SER A 346 24.59 3.25 -19.32
N LEU A 347 24.24 3.77 -20.50
CA LEU A 347 24.64 5.14 -20.91
C LEU A 347 23.68 6.28 -20.51
N THR A 348 22.61 6.00 -19.76
CA THR A 348 21.53 6.98 -19.50
C THR A 348 21.98 8.20 -18.69
N MET A 349 23.10 8.14 -17.97
CA MET A 349 23.64 9.28 -17.18
C MET A 349 25.16 9.47 -17.30
N GLY A 350 25.78 8.89 -18.35
CA GLY A 350 27.24 8.84 -18.47
C GLY A 350 27.91 7.99 -17.38
N LEU A 351 27.13 7.21 -16.63
CA LEU A 351 27.63 6.35 -15.58
C LEU A 351 28.16 5.06 -16.21
N VAL A 352 29.44 4.78 -16.01
CA VAL A 352 30.10 3.56 -16.48
C VAL A 352 30.56 2.79 -15.26
N GLU A 353 30.29 1.49 -15.29
CA GLU A 353 30.72 0.53 -14.28
C GLU A 353 31.97 -0.17 -14.79
N ARG A 354 33.01 -0.20 -13.95
CA ARG A 354 34.30 -0.85 -14.19
C ARG A 354 34.62 -1.74 -12.99
N GLU A 355 35.62 -2.61 -13.12
CA GLU A 355 36.08 -3.49 -12.03
C GLU A 355 36.42 -2.72 -10.75
N ASP A 356 36.93 -1.49 -10.89
CA ASP A 356 37.36 -0.59 -9.81
C ASP A 356 36.26 0.37 -9.32
N GLY A 357 35.01 0.23 -9.78
CA GLY A 357 33.85 0.97 -9.28
C GLY A 357 33.00 1.66 -10.35
N MET A 358 32.15 2.61 -9.93
CA MET A 358 31.28 3.37 -10.83
C MET A 358 31.81 4.79 -11.07
N PHE A 359 31.74 5.24 -12.32
CA PHE A 359 32.33 6.50 -12.79
C PHE A 359 31.34 7.30 -13.64
N ILE A 360 31.36 8.63 -13.57
CA ILE A 360 30.69 9.48 -14.58
C ILE A 360 31.72 9.90 -15.63
N VAL A 361 31.49 9.49 -16.86
CA VAL A 361 32.30 9.83 -18.03
C VAL A 361 31.94 11.24 -18.50
N ASN A 362 32.92 12.15 -18.42
CA ASN A 362 32.82 13.52 -18.94
C ASN A 362 33.89 13.74 -20.02
N LYS A 363 33.67 14.73 -20.90
CA LYS A 363 34.63 15.11 -21.96
C LYS A 363 36.02 15.54 -21.44
N ASN A 364 36.15 15.84 -20.14
CA ASN A 364 37.37 16.33 -19.49
C ASN A 364 38.00 15.31 -18.52
N GLY A 365 37.55 14.05 -18.54
CA GLY A 365 38.02 12.98 -17.64
C GLY A 365 36.90 12.36 -16.80
N ASP A 366 37.12 11.12 -16.36
CA ASP A 366 36.13 10.35 -15.61
C ASP A 366 36.12 10.78 -14.14
N LYS A 367 34.92 11.03 -13.60
CA LYS A 367 34.72 11.33 -12.18
C LYS A 367 34.36 10.03 -11.43
N PRO A 368 35.21 9.52 -10.53
CA PRO A 368 34.85 8.35 -9.71
C PRO A 368 33.69 8.69 -8.76
N LEU A 369 32.73 7.78 -8.65
CA LEU A 369 31.60 7.87 -7.71
C LEU A 369 31.74 6.86 -6.58
N THR A 370 32.13 5.63 -6.88
CA THR A 370 32.36 4.55 -5.91
C THR A 370 33.65 3.83 -6.25
N ASN A 371 34.26 3.14 -5.28
CA ASN A 371 35.28 2.11 -5.53
C ASN A 371 34.69 0.69 -5.59
N PHE A 372 33.38 0.59 -5.76
CA PHE A 372 32.65 -0.67 -5.76
C PHE A 372 31.52 -0.65 -6.78
N THR A 373 31.16 -1.83 -7.27
CA THR A 373 30.04 -2.06 -8.18
C THR A 373 28.86 -2.65 -7.42
N MET A 374 27.66 -2.57 -8.01
CA MET A 374 26.43 -3.02 -7.35
C MET A 374 25.63 -3.89 -8.32
N THR A 375 25.37 -5.11 -7.89
CA THR A 375 24.50 -6.04 -8.60
C THR A 375 23.25 -6.29 -7.76
N PRO A 376 22.09 -5.90 -8.28
CA PRO A 376 20.83 -6.20 -7.61
C PRO A 376 20.44 -7.67 -7.79
N THR A 377 20.00 -8.31 -6.73
CA THR A 377 19.64 -9.74 -6.73
C THR A 377 18.14 -9.98 -6.58
N ASP A 378 17.50 -9.29 -5.64
CA ASP A 378 16.08 -9.46 -5.30
C ASP A 378 15.39 -8.10 -5.08
N HIS A 379 14.12 -7.95 -5.45
CA HIS A 379 13.30 -6.80 -5.02
C HIS A 379 12.26 -7.20 -3.98
N TYR A 380 12.12 -6.31 -2.99
CA TYR A 380 11.22 -6.50 -1.87
C TYR A 380 9.90 -5.80 -2.09
N ILE A 381 8.82 -6.57 -2.00
CA ILE A 381 7.44 -6.09 -2.06
C ILE A 381 6.85 -6.21 -0.65
N ASP A 382 6.52 -5.08 -0.03
CA ASP A 382 5.87 -5.06 1.27
C ASP A 382 4.36 -5.20 1.10
N ILE A 383 3.79 -6.20 1.77
CA ILE A 383 2.35 -6.37 1.87
C ILE A 383 1.88 -5.54 3.07
N PRO A 384 1.03 -4.52 2.87
CA PRO A 384 0.51 -3.73 3.99
C PRO A 384 -0.13 -4.64 5.04
N LYS A 385 0.05 -4.33 6.34
CA LYS A 385 -0.58 -5.07 7.48
C LYS A 385 -2.11 -5.22 7.38
N GLU A 386 -2.75 -4.40 6.54
CA GLU A 386 -4.21 -4.39 6.32
C GLU A 386 -4.65 -5.22 5.10
N GLY A 387 -3.73 -5.83 4.36
CA GLY A 387 -3.98 -6.47 3.07
C GLY A 387 -4.16 -5.46 1.94
N GLY A 388 -3.41 -5.60 0.83
CA GLY A 388 -3.47 -4.68 -0.30
C GLY A 388 -2.44 -4.99 -1.39
N LYS A 389 -2.44 -4.21 -2.48
CA LYS A 389 -1.41 -4.34 -3.52
C LYS A 389 -0.04 -4.07 -2.91
N GLY A 390 0.83 -5.07 -2.98
CA GLY A 390 2.19 -4.99 -2.47
C GLY A 390 2.93 -3.79 -3.05
N ARG A 391 3.64 -3.05 -2.20
CA ARG A 391 4.43 -1.89 -2.62
C ARG A 391 5.90 -2.27 -2.61
N ARG A 392 6.63 -1.95 -3.67
CA ARG A 392 8.09 -2.06 -3.63
C ARG A 392 8.65 -1.16 -2.52
N VAL A 393 9.39 -1.77 -1.60
CA VAL A 393 10.00 -1.07 -0.46
C VAL A 393 11.51 -1.09 -0.49
N GLY A 394 12.12 -2.02 -1.21
CA GLY A 394 13.56 -2.09 -1.33
C GLY A 394 14.07 -3.12 -2.32
N THR A 395 15.39 -3.25 -2.38
CA THR A 395 16.11 -4.16 -3.27
C THR A 395 17.38 -4.66 -2.56
N ARG A 396 17.61 -5.97 -2.59
CA ARG A 396 18.85 -6.58 -2.11
C ARG A 396 19.94 -6.37 -3.15
N MET A 397 21.10 -5.92 -2.69
CA MET A 397 22.26 -5.57 -3.51
C MET A 397 23.49 -6.32 -3.03
N GLU A 398 24.22 -6.94 -3.95
CA GLU A 398 25.58 -7.41 -3.73
C GLU A 398 26.57 -6.33 -4.18
N LEU A 399 27.48 -5.96 -3.29
CA LEU A 399 28.53 -4.97 -3.50
C LEU A 399 29.84 -5.68 -3.80
N TYR A 400 30.47 -5.33 -4.91
CA TYR A 400 31.73 -5.94 -5.33
C TYR A 400 32.85 -4.90 -5.39
N GLU A 401 34.04 -5.29 -4.98
CA GLU A 401 35.28 -4.54 -5.19
C GLU A 401 36.23 -5.45 -5.98
N ASN A 402 36.67 -5.03 -7.17
CA ASN A 402 37.55 -5.83 -8.04
C ASN A 402 37.03 -7.28 -8.26
N GLU A 403 35.73 -7.43 -8.53
CA GLU A 403 35.03 -8.71 -8.73
C GLU A 403 34.87 -9.63 -7.49
N GLU A 404 35.39 -9.25 -6.32
CA GLU A 404 35.11 -9.96 -5.07
C GLU A 404 33.87 -9.40 -4.37
N ALA A 405 32.94 -10.27 -3.98
CA ALA A 405 31.75 -9.86 -3.22
C ALA A 405 32.15 -9.47 -1.80
N VAL A 406 32.02 -8.18 -1.47
CA VAL A 406 32.45 -7.61 -0.18
C VAL A 406 31.29 -7.52 0.81
N ALA A 407 30.07 -7.26 0.33
CA ALA A 407 28.90 -7.11 1.19
C ALA A 407 27.59 -7.38 0.44
N THR A 408 26.60 -7.85 1.18
CA THR A 408 25.20 -7.90 0.74
C THR A 408 24.38 -6.94 1.59
N VAL A 409 23.70 -5.99 0.96
CA VAL A 409 22.98 -4.89 1.64
C VAL A 409 21.54 -4.77 1.13
N VAL A 410 20.62 -4.30 1.98
CA VAL A 410 19.22 -4.07 1.60
C VAL A 410 19.00 -2.56 1.41
N PHE A 411 18.77 -2.16 0.16
CA PHE A 411 18.45 -0.78 -0.22
C PHE A 411 16.95 -0.52 -0.08
N ASN A 412 16.55 0.25 0.92
CA ASN A 412 15.17 0.72 1.00
C ASN A 412 14.94 1.87 0.00
N GLU A 413 13.68 2.17 -0.35
CA GLU A 413 13.37 3.33 -1.20
C GLU A 413 13.89 4.66 -0.62
N SER A 414 13.94 4.77 0.71
CA SER A 414 14.50 5.92 1.42
C SER A 414 16.02 6.03 1.31
N SER A 415 16.73 4.92 1.07
CA SER A 415 18.18 4.86 0.89
C SER A 415 18.64 5.65 -0.34
N TRP A 416 17.77 5.80 -1.34
CA TRP A 416 18.04 6.56 -2.55
C TRP A 416 17.85 8.08 -2.40
N LEU A 417 17.22 8.56 -1.32
CA LEU A 417 16.79 9.96 -1.21
C LEU A 417 17.92 10.96 -0.99
N SER A 418 19.05 10.52 -0.42
CA SER A 418 20.18 11.40 -0.11
C SER A 418 21.49 10.63 -0.05
N ARG A 419 22.60 11.34 -0.24
CA ARG A 419 23.96 10.85 -0.02
C ARG A 419 24.13 10.22 1.35
N SER A 420 23.61 10.85 2.41
CA SER A 420 23.73 10.34 3.77
C SER A 420 22.99 9.01 3.95
N ALA A 421 21.80 8.87 3.37
CA ALA A 421 21.04 7.63 3.43
C ALA A 421 21.71 6.51 2.61
N PHE A 422 22.26 6.85 1.43
CA PHE A 422 22.99 5.92 0.58
C PHE A 422 24.27 5.41 1.28
N MET A 423 25.09 6.31 1.83
CA MET A 423 26.35 5.95 2.50
C MET A 423 26.12 5.10 3.76
N ARG A 424 25.06 5.34 4.52
CA ARG A 424 24.69 4.51 5.68
C ARG A 424 24.48 3.06 5.28
N ASP A 425 23.86 2.81 4.13
CA ASP A 425 23.47 1.47 3.70
C ASP A 425 24.53 0.79 2.80
N THR A 426 25.53 1.52 2.25
CA THR A 426 26.66 0.94 1.49
C THR A 426 28.01 0.95 2.21
N THR A 427 28.37 2.06 2.86
CA THR A 427 29.76 2.31 3.30
C THR A 427 29.97 2.17 4.80
N GLU A 428 28.94 2.45 5.60
CA GLU A 428 29.03 2.36 7.05
C GLU A 428 29.10 0.88 7.48
N GLY A 429 30.16 0.50 8.21
CA GLY A 429 30.36 -0.87 8.67
C GLY A 429 31.04 -1.82 7.67
N HIS A 430 31.25 -1.41 6.42
CA HIS A 430 31.85 -2.25 5.36
C HIS A 430 33.29 -1.86 4.99
N GLY A 431 33.91 -0.96 5.76
CA GLY A 431 35.36 -0.74 5.90
C GLY A 431 36.12 -0.17 4.69
N VAL A 432 36.02 -0.82 3.54
CA VAL A 432 36.78 -0.51 2.30
C VAL A 432 35.93 0.26 1.29
N LEU A 433 34.60 0.19 1.41
CA LEU A 433 33.66 0.82 0.47
C LEU A 433 33.54 2.33 0.69
N MET A 434 33.69 3.11 -0.38
CA MET A 434 33.66 4.57 -0.38
C MET A 434 32.72 5.13 -1.44
N PHE A 435 32.01 6.21 -1.11
CA PHE A 435 31.17 6.97 -2.04
C PHE A 435 31.59 8.45 -2.10
N PHE A 436 31.91 8.92 -3.29
CA PHE A 436 32.42 10.26 -3.58
C PHE A 436 31.37 11.18 -4.25
N GLY A 437 30.18 10.66 -4.57
CA GLY A 437 29.14 11.37 -5.30
C GLY A 437 28.27 12.33 -4.47
N SER A 438 27.31 12.96 -5.15
CA SER A 438 26.27 13.85 -4.65
C SER A 438 24.88 13.19 -4.67
N ASP A 439 23.85 13.86 -4.14
CA ASP A 439 22.46 13.33 -4.16
C ASP A 439 21.96 13.04 -5.59
N ASN A 440 22.36 13.85 -6.57
CA ASN A 440 22.04 13.61 -7.98
C ASN A 440 22.76 12.37 -8.53
N ASP A 441 23.98 12.09 -8.05
CA ASP A 441 24.75 10.91 -8.45
C ASP A 441 24.15 9.63 -7.84
N VAL A 442 23.56 9.71 -6.63
CA VAL A 442 22.79 8.60 -6.04
C VAL A 442 21.58 8.24 -6.90
N GLN A 443 20.86 9.25 -7.43
CA GLN A 443 19.75 9.01 -8.36
C GLN A 443 20.22 8.39 -9.68
N ALA A 444 21.44 8.70 -10.12
CA ALA A 444 22.04 8.09 -11.30
C ALA A 444 22.41 6.63 -11.09
N ILE A 445 23.01 6.32 -9.94
CA ILE A 445 23.27 4.93 -9.53
C ILE A 445 21.96 4.15 -9.43
N LYS A 446 20.90 4.74 -8.85
CA LYS A 446 19.56 4.10 -8.81
C LYS A 446 19.10 3.69 -10.20
N GLY A 447 19.11 4.61 -11.16
CA GLY A 447 18.69 4.33 -12.53
C GLY A 447 19.52 3.22 -13.20
N HIS A 448 20.84 3.24 -13.00
CA HIS A 448 21.75 2.22 -13.56
C HIS A 448 21.49 0.83 -12.97
N VAL A 449 21.35 0.75 -11.64
CA VAL A 449 21.13 -0.51 -10.92
C VAL A 449 19.75 -1.08 -11.23
N LEU A 450 18.69 -0.25 -11.20
CA LEU A 450 17.32 -0.70 -11.49
C LEU A 450 17.12 -1.09 -12.96
N ASN A 451 17.96 -0.63 -13.89
CA ASN A 451 17.89 -1.12 -15.28
C ASN A 451 18.37 -2.57 -15.45
N LYS A 452 19.07 -3.13 -14.46
CA LYS A 452 19.45 -4.55 -14.42
C LYS A 452 18.29 -5.47 -13.97
N GLU A 453 17.05 -4.95 -13.86
CA GLU A 453 15.84 -5.60 -13.29
C GLU A 453 15.27 -6.81 -14.02
N ASN A 454 15.61 -7.02 -15.30
CA ASN A 454 14.95 -8.06 -16.10
C ASN A 454 15.23 -9.51 -15.63
N SER A 455 16.07 -9.71 -14.61
CA SER A 455 16.43 -11.02 -14.04
C SER A 455 16.27 -11.12 -12.50
N MET A 456 15.58 -10.19 -11.84
CA MET A 456 15.44 -10.20 -10.37
C MET A 456 14.34 -11.14 -9.88
N GLY A 457 14.56 -11.75 -8.71
CA GLY A 457 13.52 -12.43 -7.95
C GLY A 457 12.62 -11.45 -7.18
N GLU A 458 11.32 -11.73 -7.09
CA GLU A 458 10.41 -11.00 -6.19
C GLU A 458 10.40 -11.68 -4.81
N ILE A 459 10.70 -10.91 -3.76
CA ILE A 459 10.57 -11.37 -2.36
C ILE A 459 9.49 -10.57 -1.66
N MET A 460 8.47 -11.27 -1.15
CA MET A 460 7.37 -10.67 -0.41
C MET A 460 7.77 -10.45 1.06
N ARG A 461 7.71 -9.21 1.56
CA ARG A 461 7.93 -8.91 2.97
C ARG A 461 6.64 -9.05 3.76
N VAL A 462 6.71 -9.81 4.83
CA VAL A 462 5.60 -10.03 5.78
C VAL A 462 6.02 -9.66 7.19
N HIS A 463 5.08 -9.13 7.97
CA HIS A 463 5.34 -8.69 9.35
C HIS A 463 4.98 -9.72 10.42
N THR A 464 4.55 -10.92 10.01
CA THR A 464 4.15 -12.00 10.91
C THR A 464 4.85 -13.30 10.52
N CYS A 465 5.24 -14.09 11.53
CA CYS A 465 5.77 -15.43 11.29
C CYS A 465 4.65 -16.49 11.30
N GLY A 466 4.93 -17.63 10.71
CA GLY A 466 3.96 -18.70 10.53
C GLY A 466 3.50 -18.80 9.09
N MET A 467 2.35 -19.43 8.89
CA MET A 467 1.81 -19.73 7.57
C MET A 467 0.90 -18.60 7.05
N HIS A 468 1.08 -18.26 5.79
CA HIS A 468 0.33 -17.25 5.04
C HIS A 468 -0.35 -17.92 3.85
N LEU A 469 -1.60 -17.56 3.58
CA LEU A 469 -2.35 -18.05 2.43
C LEU A 469 -2.41 -16.96 1.36
N GLU A 470 -1.94 -17.28 0.17
CA GLU A 470 -2.07 -16.43 -1.03
C GLU A 470 -2.90 -17.17 -2.09
N MET A 471 -3.83 -16.44 -2.73
CA MET A 471 -4.60 -16.96 -3.86
C MET A 471 -3.96 -16.50 -5.16
N ILE A 472 -3.42 -17.42 -5.94
CA ILE A 472 -2.92 -17.15 -7.30
C ILE A 472 -3.89 -17.76 -8.31
N GLY A 473 -4.78 -16.92 -8.85
CA GLY A 473 -5.93 -17.40 -9.62
C GLY A 473 -6.86 -18.20 -8.72
N ASP A 474 -7.10 -19.46 -9.09
CA ASP A 474 -7.93 -20.40 -8.32
C ASP A 474 -7.09 -21.35 -7.43
N SER A 475 -5.76 -21.17 -7.38
CA SER A 475 -4.86 -22.04 -6.60
C SER A 475 -4.47 -21.42 -5.27
N GLU A 476 -4.64 -22.20 -4.20
CA GLU A 476 -4.15 -21.87 -2.86
C GLU A 476 -2.64 -22.11 -2.77
N ILE A 477 -1.89 -21.09 -2.35
CA ILE A 477 -0.47 -21.23 -2.05
C ILE A 477 -0.26 -20.86 -0.59
N PHE A 478 0.07 -21.86 0.22
CA PHE A 478 0.50 -21.65 1.58
C PHE A 478 2.00 -21.38 1.61
N THR A 479 2.42 -20.34 2.32
CA THR A 479 3.82 -20.01 2.54
C THR A 479 4.11 -19.88 4.02
N TYR A 480 4.99 -20.73 4.55
CA TYR A 480 5.51 -20.62 5.90
C TYR A 480 6.69 -19.66 5.91
N VAL A 481 6.69 -18.71 6.86
CA VAL A 481 7.72 -17.69 7.01
C VAL A 481 8.19 -17.58 8.46
N GLU A 482 9.50 -17.53 8.64
CA GLU A 482 10.18 -17.15 9.89
C GLU A 482 11.44 -16.31 9.55
N PRO A 483 12.14 -15.71 10.54
CA PRO A 483 13.18 -14.71 10.24
C PRO A 483 14.25 -15.12 9.23
N ASP A 484 14.64 -16.40 9.21
CA ASP A 484 15.73 -16.87 8.35
C ASP A 484 15.28 -17.94 7.34
N MET A 485 13.97 -18.16 7.17
CA MET A 485 13.46 -19.20 6.27
C MET A 485 12.05 -18.86 5.80
N SER A 486 11.82 -18.99 4.49
CA SER A 486 10.48 -19.14 3.94
C SER A 486 10.41 -20.32 2.99
N ILE A 487 9.26 -20.98 2.96
CA ILE A 487 8.99 -22.11 2.06
C ILE A 487 7.49 -22.18 1.76
N ASN A 488 7.14 -22.39 0.49
CA ASN A 488 5.75 -22.51 0.07
C ASN A 488 5.31 -23.96 -0.23
N THR A 489 4.03 -24.16 -0.53
CA THR A 489 3.42 -25.45 -0.93
C THR A 489 4.18 -26.12 -2.09
N ASN A 490 4.74 -25.33 -3.01
CA ASN A 490 5.54 -25.80 -4.15
C ASN A 490 7.02 -26.09 -3.78
N ARG A 491 7.38 -26.04 -2.50
CA ARG A 491 8.73 -26.23 -1.95
C ARG A 491 9.75 -25.21 -2.45
N ILE A 492 9.29 -24.08 -2.97
CA ILE A 492 10.14 -22.95 -3.34
C ILE A 492 10.48 -22.20 -2.05
N GLN A 493 11.77 -22.01 -1.82
CA GLN A 493 12.28 -21.28 -0.66
C GLN A 493 12.54 -19.81 -1.01
N ASN A 494 12.63 -18.97 0.01
CA ASN A 494 13.02 -17.56 -0.11
C ASN A 494 12.07 -16.69 -0.96
N THR A 495 10.81 -17.09 -1.10
CA THR A 495 9.78 -16.26 -1.75
C THR A 495 9.28 -15.14 -0.84
N HIS A 496 9.44 -15.31 0.47
CA HIS A 496 9.02 -14.35 1.49
C HIS A 496 10.16 -14.05 2.48
N GLU A 497 10.16 -12.85 3.05
CA GLU A 497 11.09 -12.44 4.11
C GLU A 497 10.30 -11.83 5.29
N PHE A 498 10.62 -12.24 6.51
CA PHE A 498 10.05 -11.63 7.70
C PHE A 498 10.67 -10.24 7.94
N ALA A 499 9.84 -9.21 8.00
CA ALA A 499 10.23 -7.84 8.24
C ALA A 499 9.91 -7.41 9.68
N GLY A 500 10.92 -7.39 10.54
CA GLY A 500 10.81 -6.87 11.91
C GLY A 500 11.69 -7.62 12.91
N SER A 501 11.55 -7.27 14.18
CA SER A 501 12.06 -8.05 15.30
C SER A 501 10.91 -8.83 15.94
N MET A 502 11.23 -9.99 16.50
CA MET A 502 10.22 -10.88 17.06
C MET A 502 10.67 -11.43 18.40
N VAL A 503 9.80 -11.29 19.39
CA VAL A 503 9.96 -11.97 20.68
C VAL A 503 9.49 -13.42 20.50
N ALA A 504 10.28 -14.37 20.99
CA ALA A 504 10.01 -15.80 20.89
C ALA A 504 9.87 -16.30 19.44
N ARG A 505 10.97 -16.26 18.69
CA ARG A 505 10.95 -16.71 17.30
C ARG A 505 10.86 -18.24 17.17
N PRO A 506 10.24 -18.78 16.10
CA PRO A 506 10.42 -20.18 15.78
C PRO A 506 11.84 -20.40 15.22
N TYR A 507 12.31 -21.63 15.37
CA TYR A 507 13.64 -22.09 15.02
C TYR A 507 13.57 -23.32 14.11
N PHE A 508 12.60 -23.38 13.19
CA PHE A 508 12.52 -24.51 12.26
C PHE A 508 13.65 -24.47 11.23
N SER A 509 14.19 -23.30 10.89
CA SER A 509 15.36 -23.12 10.02
C SER A 509 16.60 -23.81 10.59
N GLU A 510 16.79 -23.74 11.92
CA GLU A 510 17.90 -24.35 12.64
C GLU A 510 17.70 -25.86 12.93
N SER A 511 16.56 -26.43 12.50
CA SER A 511 16.17 -27.79 12.86
C SER A 511 16.06 -28.69 11.65
N ASN A 512 16.44 -29.95 11.80
CA ASN A 512 16.17 -30.96 10.78
C ASN A 512 14.67 -31.29 10.75
N ILE A 513 14.18 -31.80 9.62
CA ILE A 513 12.87 -32.44 9.59
C ILE A 513 13.01 -33.84 10.21
N CYS A 514 12.04 -34.25 11.03
CA CYS A 514 12.07 -35.57 11.65
C CYS A 514 12.16 -36.66 10.57
N VAL A 515 13.07 -37.61 10.78
CA VAL A 515 13.26 -38.75 9.87
C VAL A 515 12.21 -39.81 10.19
N LYS A 516 11.70 -40.46 9.14
CA LYS A 516 10.79 -41.57 9.25
C LYS A 516 11.40 -42.72 10.09
N GLY A 517 10.70 -43.17 11.13
CA GLY A 517 11.14 -44.22 12.05
C GLY A 517 12.22 -43.78 13.06
N ASP A 518 12.41 -42.48 13.32
CA ASP A 518 13.39 -41.99 14.28
C ASP A 518 13.01 -42.38 15.72
N VAL A 519 13.79 -43.28 16.32
CA VAL A 519 13.55 -43.83 17.67
C VAL A 519 13.66 -42.75 18.75
N GLU A 520 14.57 -41.79 18.62
CA GLU A 520 14.72 -40.72 19.62
C GLU A 520 13.54 -39.76 19.58
N ALA A 521 13.02 -39.50 18.37
CA ALA A 521 11.81 -38.70 18.19
C ALA A 521 10.58 -39.41 18.74
N ASP A 522 10.45 -40.72 18.48
CA ASP A 522 9.37 -41.54 19.03
C ASP A 522 9.42 -41.56 20.57
N GLU A 523 10.60 -41.74 21.17
CA GLU A 523 10.73 -41.68 22.63
C GLU A 523 10.42 -40.28 23.18
N ALA A 524 10.90 -39.22 22.53
CA ALA A 524 10.69 -37.85 22.99
C ALA A 524 9.19 -37.50 23.02
N LEU A 525 8.46 -37.81 21.94
CA LEU A 525 7.03 -37.53 21.84
C LEU A 525 6.21 -38.42 22.78
N PHE A 526 6.50 -39.72 22.85
CA PHE A 526 5.85 -40.61 23.83
C PHE A 526 5.97 -40.07 25.26
N ASN A 527 7.17 -39.62 25.65
CA ASN A 527 7.40 -39.03 26.96
C ASN A 527 6.65 -37.71 27.15
N LEU A 528 6.59 -36.85 26.12
CA LEU A 528 5.80 -35.60 26.15
C LEU A 528 4.33 -35.89 26.42
N LEU A 529 3.75 -36.86 25.71
CA LEU A 529 2.36 -37.31 25.84
C LEU A 529 2.07 -38.00 27.19
N SER A 530 3.10 -38.22 28.00
CA SER A 530 3.02 -38.94 29.27
C SER A 530 3.35 -38.06 30.49
N ILE A 531 3.60 -36.75 30.31
CA ILE A 531 3.98 -35.84 31.41
C ILE A 531 2.82 -35.43 32.32
N ASN A 532 1.58 -35.70 31.90
CA ASN A 532 0.35 -35.39 32.63
C ASN A 532 -0.71 -36.48 32.38
N GLN A 533 -1.91 -36.30 32.94
CA GLN A 533 -3.06 -37.12 32.56
C GLN A 533 -3.49 -36.80 31.12
N ASP A 534 -4.21 -37.76 30.55
CA ASP A 534 -4.53 -37.86 29.12
C ASP A 534 -5.38 -36.66 28.67
N VAL A 535 -6.32 -36.21 29.51
CA VAL A 535 -7.16 -35.06 29.21
C VAL A 535 -6.35 -33.76 29.09
N GLU A 536 -5.57 -33.39 30.12
CA GLU A 536 -4.84 -32.12 30.07
C GLU A 536 -3.76 -32.11 28.98
N ILE A 537 -3.06 -33.23 28.79
CA ILE A 537 -2.04 -33.30 27.74
C ILE A 537 -2.67 -33.33 26.35
N GLY A 538 -3.82 -34.00 26.19
CA GLY A 538 -4.62 -34.01 24.96
C GLY A 538 -5.10 -32.61 24.57
N GLU A 539 -5.65 -31.86 25.52
CA GLU A 539 -6.07 -30.47 25.29
C GLU A 539 -4.91 -29.58 24.84
N MET A 540 -3.77 -29.65 25.56
CA MET A 540 -2.61 -28.81 25.24
C MET A 540 -1.95 -29.22 23.91
N VAL A 541 -1.71 -30.51 23.68
CA VAL A 541 -1.02 -31.00 22.48
C VAL A 541 -1.92 -30.87 21.25
N GLY A 542 -3.21 -31.20 21.38
CA GLY A 542 -4.21 -31.01 20.33
C GLY A 542 -4.27 -29.56 19.87
N TRP A 543 -4.37 -28.61 20.80
CA TRP A 543 -4.38 -27.18 20.44
C TRP A 543 -3.08 -26.73 19.76
N HIS A 544 -1.90 -27.17 20.24
CA HIS A 544 -0.62 -26.82 19.61
C HIS A 544 -0.46 -27.46 18.23
N ALA A 545 -1.01 -28.65 18.03
CA ALA A 545 -1.05 -29.32 16.73
C ALA A 545 -1.96 -28.57 15.74
N ALA A 546 -3.14 -28.14 16.20
CA ALA A 546 -4.08 -27.36 15.40
C ALA A 546 -3.51 -25.99 14.97
N CYS A 547 -2.57 -25.42 15.74
CA CYS A 547 -1.90 -24.17 15.37
C CYS A 547 -1.20 -24.27 14.01
N HIS A 548 -0.66 -25.44 13.63
CA HIS A 548 -0.07 -25.65 12.30
C HIS A 548 -1.09 -25.52 11.18
N LEU A 549 -2.37 -25.81 11.45
CA LEU A 549 -3.48 -25.67 10.50
C LEU A 549 -4.23 -24.35 10.63
N LYS A 550 -3.86 -23.46 11.58
CA LYS A 550 -4.62 -22.25 11.89
C LYS A 550 -4.88 -21.36 10.68
N ALA A 551 -3.95 -21.22 9.74
CA ALA A 551 -4.19 -20.40 8.54
C ALA A 551 -5.35 -20.95 7.67
N HIS A 552 -5.47 -22.28 7.55
CA HIS A 552 -6.60 -22.95 6.89
C HIS A 552 -7.89 -22.70 7.66
N ILE A 553 -7.87 -22.96 8.97
CA ILE A 553 -9.04 -22.83 9.86
C ILE A 553 -9.58 -21.39 9.84
N MET A 554 -8.68 -20.40 9.91
CA MET A 554 -9.05 -18.99 9.84
C MET A 554 -9.63 -18.61 8.47
N SER A 555 -9.14 -19.19 7.37
CA SER A 555 -9.69 -18.95 6.03
C SER A 555 -11.12 -19.49 5.87
N LEU A 556 -11.44 -20.62 6.53
CA LEU A 556 -12.73 -21.30 6.43
C LEU A 556 -13.77 -20.74 7.42
N TYR A 557 -13.40 -20.65 8.70
CA TYR A 557 -14.33 -20.39 9.80
C TYR A 557 -14.14 -19.02 10.44
N ASN A 558 -13.01 -18.34 10.16
CA ASN A 558 -12.62 -17.06 10.76
C ASN A 558 -12.65 -17.08 12.31
N GLN A 559 -12.32 -18.23 12.91
CA GLN A 559 -12.38 -18.46 14.35
C GLN A 559 -11.22 -19.37 14.79
N PHE A 560 -10.54 -19.04 15.88
CA PHE A 560 -9.54 -19.91 16.51
C PHE A 560 -9.45 -19.69 18.02
N PRO A 561 -9.50 -20.74 18.86
CA PRO A 561 -9.58 -20.62 20.31
C PRO A 561 -8.29 -20.17 20.98
N VAL A 562 -8.42 -19.49 22.13
CA VAL A 562 -7.30 -19.22 23.06
C VAL A 562 -7.05 -20.46 23.92
N LEU A 563 -5.79 -20.80 24.21
CA LEU A 563 -5.46 -21.83 25.19
C LEU A 563 -5.27 -21.20 26.57
N ALA A 564 -6.16 -21.47 27.51
CA ALA A 564 -6.14 -20.92 28.86
C ALA A 564 -5.67 -21.97 29.87
N VAL A 565 -4.41 -21.88 30.32
CA VAL A 565 -3.80 -22.80 31.27
C VAL A 565 -3.75 -22.18 32.66
N TRP A 566 -4.44 -22.80 33.62
CA TRP A 566 -4.53 -22.27 34.99
C TRP A 566 -4.27 -23.32 36.06
N GLY A 567 -4.08 -22.86 37.30
CA GLY A 567 -3.88 -23.73 38.47
C GLY A 567 -2.93 -23.15 39.51
N SER A 568 -2.85 -23.78 40.68
CA SER A 568 -2.07 -23.27 41.81
C SER A 568 -0.58 -23.08 41.52
N ALA A 569 0.10 -22.23 42.28
CA ALA A 569 1.55 -22.10 42.22
C ALA A 569 2.26 -23.47 42.35
N GLY A 570 3.25 -23.71 41.49
CA GLY A 570 4.01 -24.96 41.45
C GLY A 570 3.29 -26.17 40.83
N SER A 571 2.11 -26.00 40.21
CA SER A 571 1.43 -27.09 39.48
C SER A 571 2.17 -27.53 38.21
N GLY A 572 3.09 -26.71 37.68
CA GLY A 572 3.92 -27.06 36.53
C GLY A 572 3.56 -26.33 35.22
N LYS A 573 2.59 -25.41 35.24
CA LYS A 573 2.08 -24.68 34.06
C LYS A 573 3.16 -24.20 33.09
N SER A 574 4.02 -23.29 33.53
CA SER A 574 5.06 -22.69 32.68
C SER A 574 5.98 -23.74 32.08
N VAL A 575 6.41 -24.72 32.87
CA VAL A 575 7.32 -25.79 32.40
C VAL A 575 6.63 -26.67 31.34
N THR A 576 5.38 -27.03 31.57
CA THR A 576 4.61 -27.86 30.64
C THR A 576 4.31 -27.12 29.35
N VAL A 577 3.82 -25.88 29.42
CA VAL A 577 3.57 -25.03 28.25
C VAL A 577 4.84 -24.82 27.46
N SER A 578 5.94 -24.40 28.10
CA SER A 578 7.22 -24.19 27.42
C SER A 578 7.74 -25.43 26.70
N LEU A 579 7.49 -26.63 27.25
CA LEU A 579 7.90 -27.88 26.62
C LEU A 579 7.03 -28.26 25.43
N VAL A 580 5.70 -28.13 25.54
CA VAL A 580 4.78 -28.43 24.43
C VAL A 580 5.01 -27.47 23.25
N SER A 581 5.36 -26.20 23.52
CA SER A 581 5.63 -25.20 22.49
C SER A 581 6.87 -25.50 21.61
N TRP A 582 7.69 -26.50 21.95
CA TRP A 582 8.74 -27.02 21.06
C TRP A 582 8.16 -27.63 19.77
N LEU A 583 6.96 -28.20 19.82
CA LEU A 583 6.23 -28.70 18.64
C LEU A 583 5.87 -27.59 17.64
N SER A 584 5.92 -26.33 18.06
CA SER A 584 5.64 -25.16 17.21
C SER A 584 6.91 -24.39 16.85
N GLY A 585 8.10 -24.92 17.17
CA GLY A 585 9.39 -24.34 16.78
C GLY A 585 10.01 -23.38 17.79
N THR A 586 9.29 -22.97 18.83
CA THR A 586 9.75 -21.97 19.81
C THR A 586 10.64 -22.58 20.92
N ASP A 587 11.35 -21.75 21.68
CA ASP A 587 12.18 -22.17 22.83
C ASP A 587 11.94 -21.32 24.09
N TYR A 588 10.74 -21.44 24.67
CA TYR A 588 10.42 -20.85 25.97
C TYR A 588 11.09 -21.55 27.16
N THR A 589 12.02 -22.48 26.92
CA THR A 589 12.74 -23.21 27.98
C THR A 589 14.13 -22.65 28.26
N MET A 590 14.81 -22.12 27.23
CA MET A 590 16.20 -21.69 27.33
C MET A 590 16.48 -20.34 26.69
N ARG A 591 15.97 -20.09 25.47
CA ARG A 591 16.36 -18.92 24.67
C ARG A 591 15.37 -17.77 24.81
N ASP A 592 14.09 -18.08 24.85
CA ASP A 592 13.01 -17.10 24.87
C ASP A 592 12.32 -17.04 26.22
N THR A 593 11.63 -15.92 26.48
CA THR A 593 10.86 -15.71 27.70
C THR A 593 9.41 -15.42 27.35
N PRO A 594 8.45 -16.11 27.99
CA PRO A 594 7.03 -15.75 27.90
C PRO A 594 6.78 -14.29 28.29
N VAL A 595 5.78 -13.65 27.69
CA VAL A 595 5.47 -12.26 28.00
C VAL A 595 4.68 -12.18 29.30
N ASN A 596 5.23 -11.52 30.32
CA ASN A 596 4.50 -11.21 31.54
C ASN A 596 3.51 -10.05 31.28
N VAL A 597 2.22 -10.33 31.22
CA VAL A 597 1.20 -9.33 30.85
C VAL A 597 0.97 -8.28 31.93
N SER A 598 1.34 -8.54 33.19
CA SER A 598 1.16 -7.60 34.30
C SER A 598 2.09 -6.38 34.21
N ASN A 599 3.28 -6.54 33.63
CA ASN A 599 4.36 -5.54 33.66
C ASN A 599 4.73 -4.94 32.28
N ILE A 600 3.87 -5.11 31.28
CA ILE A 600 4.12 -4.68 29.90
C ILE A 600 3.01 -3.73 29.41
N THR A 601 3.33 -2.85 28.48
CA THR A 601 2.35 -1.90 27.93
C THR A 601 1.32 -2.60 27.03
N PRO A 602 0.06 -2.13 26.96
CA PRO A 602 -0.94 -2.68 26.03
C PRO A 602 -0.50 -2.69 24.57
N PHE A 603 0.34 -1.72 24.15
CA PHE A 603 0.85 -1.67 22.77
C PHE A 603 1.82 -2.82 22.49
N ALA A 604 2.75 -3.11 23.41
CA ALA A 604 3.68 -4.21 23.23
C ALA A 604 2.98 -5.58 23.32
N ILE A 605 1.90 -5.71 24.11
CA ILE A 605 1.03 -6.91 24.08
C ILE A 605 0.37 -7.06 22.71
N LEU A 606 -0.17 -5.96 22.17
CA LEU A 606 -0.80 -5.96 20.85
C LEU A 606 0.19 -6.37 19.75
N GLU A 607 1.40 -5.80 19.74
CA GLU A 607 2.45 -6.17 18.79
C GLU A 607 2.86 -7.63 18.92
N TYR A 608 3.04 -8.12 20.15
CA TYR A 608 3.34 -9.52 20.42
C TYR A 608 2.22 -10.46 19.93
N ALA A 609 0.96 -10.14 20.24
CA ALA A 609 -0.21 -10.90 19.84
C ALA A 609 -0.46 -10.88 18.32
N SER A 610 0.07 -9.87 17.62
CA SER A 610 -0.07 -9.69 16.17
C SER A 610 1.16 -10.12 15.38
N SER A 611 2.17 -10.75 16.03
CA SER A 611 3.46 -11.07 15.42
C SER A 611 3.51 -12.44 14.74
N SER A 612 2.42 -13.22 14.80
CA SER A 612 2.35 -14.56 14.20
C SER A 612 0.97 -14.86 13.63
N THR A 613 0.89 -15.82 12.71
CA THR A 613 -0.35 -16.41 12.19
C THR A 613 -0.59 -17.83 12.71
N THR A 614 0.47 -18.63 12.89
CA THR A 614 0.36 -20.06 13.28
C THR A 614 1.30 -20.48 14.43
N VAL A 615 2.22 -19.62 14.88
CA VAL A 615 3.17 -19.94 15.96
C VAL A 615 2.62 -19.41 17.30
N PRO A 616 2.41 -20.28 18.31
CA PRO A 616 1.87 -19.89 19.61
C PRO A 616 2.65 -18.78 20.31
N ARG A 617 1.92 -17.88 20.94
CA ARG A 617 2.44 -16.78 21.76
C ARG A 617 2.03 -16.97 23.21
N VAL A 618 3.01 -17.22 24.08
CA VAL A 618 2.77 -17.46 25.50
C VAL A 618 2.77 -16.15 26.27
N MET A 619 1.68 -15.92 27.01
CA MET A 619 1.43 -14.80 27.91
C MET A 619 1.26 -15.33 29.33
N GLU A 620 2.09 -14.88 30.26
CA GLU A 620 2.04 -15.30 31.67
C GLU A 620 1.54 -14.17 32.58
N GLU A 621 1.04 -14.56 33.76
CA GLU A 621 0.61 -13.67 34.84
C GLU A 621 -0.63 -12.83 34.49
N TYR A 622 -1.58 -13.41 33.75
CA TYR A 622 -2.91 -12.83 33.57
C TYR A 622 -3.80 -13.09 34.80
N ASN A 623 -3.50 -12.40 35.90
CA ASN A 623 -4.20 -12.54 37.17
C ASN A 623 -4.85 -11.21 37.55
N LYS A 624 -6.17 -11.19 37.75
CA LYS A 624 -6.93 -9.99 38.10
C LYS A 624 -6.39 -9.31 39.37
N SER A 625 -5.98 -10.12 40.35
CA SER A 625 -5.40 -9.65 41.62
C SER A 625 -4.02 -8.97 41.48
N LYS A 626 -3.27 -9.23 40.41
CA LYS A 626 -1.92 -8.70 40.18
C LYS A 626 -1.88 -7.55 39.16
N MET A 627 -3.01 -7.21 38.54
CA MET A 627 -3.11 -6.23 37.47
C MET A 627 -3.99 -5.04 37.87
N ARG A 628 -3.72 -3.86 37.29
CA ARG A 628 -4.67 -2.75 37.36
C ARG A 628 -5.93 -3.08 36.57
N SER A 629 -7.10 -2.76 37.10
CA SER A 629 -8.42 -2.97 36.46
C SER A 629 -8.45 -2.64 34.96
N SER A 630 -8.00 -1.43 34.59
CA SER A 630 -8.00 -0.96 33.20
C SER A 630 -7.07 -1.79 32.30
N HIS A 631 -5.94 -2.23 32.84
CA HIS A 631 -4.96 -3.03 32.12
C HIS A 631 -5.45 -4.46 31.93
N TRP A 632 -6.00 -5.07 32.99
CA TRP A 632 -6.63 -6.39 32.92
C TRP A 632 -7.76 -6.46 31.90
N LYS A 633 -8.67 -5.45 31.90
CA LYS A 633 -9.73 -5.33 30.89
C LYS A 633 -9.14 -5.16 29.49
N SER A 634 -8.15 -4.28 29.31
CA SER A 634 -7.51 -4.07 28.00
C SER A 634 -6.85 -5.33 27.45
N VAL A 635 -6.21 -6.14 28.29
CA VAL A 635 -5.61 -7.42 27.87
C VAL A 635 -6.71 -8.43 27.55
N GLY A 636 -7.77 -8.49 28.36
CA GLY A 636 -8.94 -9.33 28.08
C GLY A 636 -9.59 -9.04 26.73
N GLU A 637 -9.71 -7.76 26.35
CA GLU A 637 -10.20 -7.39 25.02
C GLU A 637 -9.26 -7.85 23.88
N ILE A 638 -7.94 -7.77 24.06
CA ILE A 638 -6.97 -8.29 23.09
C ILE A 638 -7.13 -9.81 22.92
N LEU A 639 -7.27 -10.54 24.03
CA LEU A 639 -7.46 -11.99 24.02
C LEU A 639 -8.77 -12.39 23.31
N LYS A 640 -9.86 -11.65 23.52
CA LYS A 640 -11.12 -11.89 22.81
C LYS A 640 -10.99 -11.63 21.31
N ALA A 641 -10.31 -10.57 20.93
CA ALA A 641 -10.10 -10.18 19.53
C ALA A 641 -9.28 -11.20 18.73
N THR A 642 -8.45 -12.03 19.40
CA THR A 642 -7.74 -13.15 18.75
C THR A 642 -8.67 -14.16 18.09
N TRP A 643 -9.87 -14.36 18.65
CA TRP A 643 -10.82 -15.37 18.17
C TRP A 643 -11.05 -15.26 16.66
N SER A 644 -11.40 -14.06 16.19
CA SER A 644 -11.68 -13.77 14.77
C SER A 644 -10.60 -12.90 14.10
N SER A 645 -9.41 -12.82 14.72
CA SER A 645 -8.31 -11.95 14.27
C SER A 645 -8.73 -10.49 14.02
N GLU A 646 -9.54 -9.94 14.93
CA GLU A 646 -10.07 -8.58 14.82
C GLU A 646 -8.94 -7.54 14.79
N SER A 647 -9.18 -6.47 14.02
CA SER A 647 -8.26 -5.36 13.89
C SER A 647 -8.50 -4.30 14.95
N VAL A 648 -7.48 -4.03 15.76
CA VAL A 648 -7.49 -2.91 16.71
C VAL A 648 -7.05 -1.63 15.98
N LEU A 649 -7.91 -0.61 16.00
CA LEU A 649 -7.61 0.71 15.42
C LEU A 649 -6.71 1.50 16.37
N ARG A 650 -5.59 2.03 15.85
CA ARG A 650 -4.70 2.92 16.61
C ARG A 650 -4.36 4.17 15.82
N GLY A 651 -4.44 5.32 16.48
CA GLY A 651 -3.90 6.58 15.97
C GLY A 651 -2.37 6.61 16.13
N GLY A 652 -1.66 6.86 15.04
CA GLY A 652 -0.24 7.21 14.98
C GLY A 652 -0.07 8.66 14.51
N LEU A 653 1.11 9.21 14.75
CA LEU A 653 1.52 10.49 14.16
C LEU A 653 1.68 10.30 12.64
N ALA A 654 1.09 11.18 11.84
CA ALA A 654 1.30 11.15 10.39
C ALA A 654 2.75 11.53 10.07
N ASP A 655 3.40 10.78 9.18
CA ASP A 655 4.64 11.23 8.55
C ASP A 655 4.36 12.52 7.73
N LYS A 656 5.38 13.38 7.60
CA LYS A 656 5.29 14.62 6.82
C LYS A 656 4.90 14.30 5.37
N GLY A 657 3.61 14.41 5.04
CA GLY A 657 3.07 14.19 3.71
C GLY A 657 1.67 13.56 3.66
N ASP A 658 1.14 13.04 4.77
CA ASP A 658 -0.18 12.39 4.75
C ASP A 658 -1.33 13.41 4.90
N ASN A 659 -2.21 13.48 3.89
CA ASN A 659 -3.36 14.39 3.82
C ASN A 659 -4.53 13.95 4.74
N SER A 660 -4.24 13.59 6.00
CA SER A 660 -5.31 13.30 6.97
C SER A 660 -5.84 14.61 7.55
N ARG A 661 -7.18 14.71 7.65
CA ARG A 661 -7.90 15.92 8.07
C ARG A 661 -7.56 16.38 9.51
N THR A 662 -6.88 15.54 10.28
CA THR A 662 -6.50 15.75 11.69
C THR A 662 -5.01 15.54 11.98
N GLY A 663 -4.16 15.30 10.96
CA GLY A 663 -2.72 15.07 11.16
C GLY A 663 -2.33 13.75 11.86
N GLY A 664 -3.29 12.87 12.11
CA GLY A 664 -3.06 11.51 12.63
C GLY A 664 -3.26 10.45 11.53
N LYS A 665 -2.42 9.42 11.51
CA LYS A 665 -2.56 8.20 10.70
C LYS A 665 -3.29 7.15 11.53
N VAL A 666 -4.33 6.50 11.02
CA VAL A 666 -4.95 5.37 11.75
C VAL A 666 -4.39 4.08 11.16
N ASN A 667 -3.68 3.29 11.97
CA ASN A 667 -3.21 1.96 11.60
C ASN A 667 -4.18 0.92 12.16
N LYS A 668 -4.64 0.00 11.32
CA LYS A 668 -5.33 -1.23 11.76
C LYS A 668 -4.28 -2.32 12.00
N ILE A 669 -4.30 -2.92 13.19
CA ILE A 669 -3.42 -4.03 13.54
C ILE A 669 -4.28 -5.25 13.86
N PRO A 670 -4.33 -6.28 12.97
CA PRO A 670 -5.07 -7.51 13.23
C PRO A 670 -4.35 -8.38 14.26
N ILE A 671 -5.09 -8.95 15.21
CA ILE A 671 -4.54 -9.83 16.25
C ILE A 671 -4.53 -11.27 15.74
N THR A 672 -3.51 -11.63 14.96
CA THR A 672 -3.46 -12.89 14.22
C THR A 672 -2.81 -14.06 14.98
N GLY A 673 -2.11 -13.82 16.09
CA GLY A 673 -1.33 -14.85 16.79
C GLY A 673 -2.20 -15.86 17.55
N PRO A 674 -1.91 -17.17 17.50
CA PRO A 674 -2.52 -18.12 18.44
C PRO A 674 -1.98 -17.85 19.85
N LEU A 675 -2.86 -17.60 20.81
CA LEU A 675 -2.46 -17.14 22.15
C LEU A 675 -2.61 -18.24 23.20
N VAL A 676 -1.58 -18.40 24.02
CA VAL A 676 -1.60 -19.21 25.25
C VAL A 676 -1.54 -18.27 26.44
N VAL A 677 -2.52 -18.36 27.33
CA VAL A 677 -2.59 -17.56 28.55
C VAL A 677 -2.35 -18.46 29.76
N VAL A 678 -1.40 -18.07 30.61
CA VAL A 678 -1.05 -18.80 31.82
C VAL A 678 -1.35 -17.94 33.05
N SER A 679 -2.20 -18.45 33.93
CA SER A 679 -2.66 -17.77 35.14
C SER A 679 -2.66 -18.68 36.36
N GLU A 680 -2.74 -18.11 37.57
CA GLU A 680 -2.95 -18.88 38.80
C GLU A 680 -4.43 -19.20 39.01
N GLN A 681 -5.30 -18.25 38.66
CA GLN A 681 -6.75 -18.34 38.75
C GLN A 681 -7.36 -18.65 37.38
N GLU A 682 -8.53 -19.25 37.37
CA GLU A 682 -9.30 -19.40 36.14
C GLU A 682 -9.65 -18.02 35.56
N ILE A 683 -9.80 -17.94 34.24
CA ILE A 683 -10.23 -16.71 33.56
C ILE A 683 -11.63 -16.36 34.05
N GLU A 684 -11.81 -15.17 34.62
CA GLU A 684 -13.10 -14.72 35.17
C GLU A 684 -14.02 -14.05 34.12
N MET A 685 -13.53 -13.73 32.92
CA MET A 685 -14.34 -13.05 31.89
C MET A 685 -15.19 -14.07 31.10
N PRO A 686 -16.53 -14.06 31.17
CA PRO A 686 -17.38 -15.06 30.51
C PRO A 686 -17.16 -15.15 29.00
N ALA A 687 -17.14 -13.99 28.34
CA ALA A 687 -16.89 -13.90 26.90
C ALA A 687 -15.52 -14.47 26.49
N LEU A 688 -14.52 -14.44 27.37
CA LEU A 688 -13.22 -15.06 27.11
C LEU A 688 -13.23 -16.55 27.45
N GLN A 689 -13.95 -16.98 28.48
CA GLN A 689 -14.14 -18.40 28.82
C GLN A 689 -14.74 -19.18 27.65
N GLU A 690 -15.81 -18.67 27.04
CA GLU A 690 -16.44 -19.30 25.86
C GLU A 690 -15.51 -19.44 24.66
N ARG A 691 -14.54 -18.52 24.53
CA ARG A 691 -13.56 -18.46 23.43
C ARG A 691 -12.25 -19.16 23.75
N SER A 692 -12.18 -19.88 24.86
CA SER A 692 -10.95 -20.49 25.35
C SER A 692 -11.12 -21.98 25.64
N LEU A 693 -10.12 -22.76 25.24
CA LEU A 693 -9.91 -24.12 25.75
C LEU A 693 -9.25 -24.01 27.14
N ARG A 694 -9.95 -24.42 28.19
CA ARG A 694 -9.56 -24.19 29.59
C ARG A 694 -8.93 -25.42 30.23
N VAL A 695 -7.62 -25.38 30.47
CA VAL A 695 -6.84 -26.50 31.00
C VAL A 695 -6.43 -26.24 32.45
N LYS A 696 -6.91 -27.08 33.38
CA LYS A 696 -6.57 -26.99 34.81
C LYS A 696 -5.44 -27.95 35.19
N LEU A 697 -4.27 -27.39 35.48
CA LEU A 697 -3.12 -28.17 35.95
C LEU A 697 -3.03 -28.21 37.48
N SER A 698 -2.87 -29.41 38.03
CA SER A 698 -2.67 -29.65 39.47
C SER A 698 -1.42 -30.51 39.74
N LYS A 699 -0.92 -30.46 40.98
CA LYS A 699 0.21 -31.30 41.39
C LYS A 699 -0.13 -32.80 41.41
N GLU A 700 -1.38 -33.12 41.72
CA GLU A 700 -1.93 -34.47 41.80
C GLU A 700 -1.95 -35.15 40.42
N LYS A 701 -2.49 -34.46 39.41
CA LYS A 701 -2.57 -34.98 38.03
C LYS A 701 -1.20 -35.32 37.44
N ARG A 702 -0.14 -34.60 37.87
CA ARG A 702 1.26 -34.83 37.46
C ARG A 702 2.02 -35.85 38.33
N GLN A 703 1.42 -36.39 39.38
CA GLN A 703 2.14 -37.27 40.31
C GLN A 703 2.73 -38.48 39.58
N GLY A 704 3.99 -38.82 39.89
CA GLY A 704 4.72 -39.91 39.25
C GLY A 704 5.38 -39.57 37.91
N LYS A 705 4.94 -38.51 37.20
CA LYS A 705 5.37 -38.20 35.83
C LYS A 705 6.72 -37.44 35.68
N ARG A 706 7.56 -37.49 36.72
CA ARG A 706 8.81 -36.71 36.77
C ARG A 706 9.89 -37.25 35.83
N VAL A 707 9.88 -38.56 35.55
CA VAL A 707 10.88 -39.20 34.70
C VAL A 707 10.59 -38.86 33.25
N GLU A 708 9.33 -38.98 32.84
CA GLU A 708 8.79 -38.64 31.54
C GLU A 708 9.07 -37.18 31.21
N LEU A 709 8.78 -36.26 32.14
CA LEU A 709 9.11 -34.84 31.98
C LEU A 709 10.60 -34.61 31.74
N ARG A 710 11.47 -35.32 32.45
CA ARG A 710 12.93 -35.21 32.28
C ARG A 710 13.37 -35.76 30.93
N LEU A 711 12.82 -36.89 30.49
CA LEU A 711 13.15 -37.53 29.22
C LEU A 711 12.65 -36.69 28.03
N ALA A 712 11.41 -36.22 28.08
CA ALA A 712 10.85 -35.32 27.08
C ALA A 712 11.68 -34.02 26.97
N ASN A 713 12.11 -33.45 28.09
CA ASN A 713 12.96 -32.25 28.09
C ASN A 713 14.37 -32.54 27.52
N ARG A 714 14.94 -33.73 27.73
CA ARG A 714 16.19 -34.14 27.06
C ARG A 714 16.00 -34.29 25.55
N GLY A 715 14.87 -34.86 25.13
CA GLY A 715 14.47 -35.04 23.73
C GLY A 715 13.85 -33.81 23.06
N ARG A 716 13.83 -32.63 23.69
CA ARG A 716 13.08 -31.46 23.19
C ARG A 716 13.46 -31.04 21.77
N LYS A 717 14.71 -31.19 21.37
CA LYS A 717 15.15 -30.93 19.98
C LYS A 717 14.40 -31.82 18.98
N LYS A 718 14.20 -33.10 19.31
CA LYS A 718 13.42 -34.04 18.51
C LYS A 718 11.95 -33.67 18.42
N LEU A 719 11.36 -33.12 19.50
CA LEU A 719 10.00 -32.57 19.45
C LEU A 719 9.88 -31.43 18.42
N ARG A 720 10.91 -30.61 18.27
CA ARG A 720 10.95 -29.57 17.25
C ARG A 720 11.12 -30.13 15.83
N GLU A 721 11.88 -31.20 15.65
CA GLU A 721 11.97 -31.90 14.36
C GLU A 721 10.60 -32.47 13.94
N ILE A 722 9.82 -33.01 14.89
CA ILE A 722 8.43 -33.45 14.67
C ILE A 722 7.55 -32.25 14.32
N GLY A 723 7.67 -31.15 15.07
CA GLY A 723 6.96 -29.91 14.77
C GLY A 723 7.22 -29.37 13.36
N LYS A 724 8.47 -29.43 12.90
CA LYS A 724 8.84 -29.06 11.52
C LYS A 724 8.20 -29.99 10.49
N ALA A 725 8.09 -31.28 10.79
CA ALA A 725 7.39 -32.23 9.92
C ALA A 725 5.88 -31.93 9.85
N MET A 726 5.25 -31.60 10.98
CA MET A 726 3.84 -31.17 11.00
C MET A 726 3.63 -29.90 10.16
N MET A 727 4.48 -28.89 10.32
CA MET A 727 4.45 -27.69 9.48
C MET A 727 4.59 -28.03 8.00
N ALA A 728 5.51 -28.93 7.64
CA ALA A 728 5.72 -29.35 6.25
C ALA A 728 4.51 -30.09 5.66
N VAL A 729 3.82 -30.92 6.44
CA VAL A 729 2.57 -31.58 6.01
C VAL A 729 1.43 -30.57 5.91
N ALA A 730 1.34 -29.62 6.86
CA ALA A 730 0.33 -28.56 6.82
C ALA A 730 0.44 -27.71 5.55
N LEU A 731 1.66 -27.39 5.08
CA LEU A 731 1.88 -26.68 3.80
C LEU A 731 1.35 -27.42 2.57
N GLN A 732 1.18 -28.74 2.66
CA GLN A 732 0.69 -29.59 1.58
C GLN A 732 -0.79 -29.97 1.74
N THR A 733 -1.42 -29.56 2.83
CA THR A 733 -2.84 -29.82 3.12
C THR A 733 -3.66 -28.71 2.48
N SER A 734 -4.77 -29.03 1.81
CA SER A 734 -5.66 -27.99 1.25
C SER A 734 -6.69 -27.53 2.28
N THR A 735 -7.33 -26.37 2.05
CA THR A 735 -8.44 -25.94 2.93
C THR A 735 -9.58 -26.96 2.93
N GLU A 736 -9.91 -27.58 1.80
CA GLU A 736 -10.99 -28.59 1.74
C GLU A 736 -10.67 -29.85 2.54
N GLU A 737 -9.40 -30.25 2.65
CA GLU A 737 -9.01 -31.36 3.50
C GLU A 737 -9.19 -31.02 4.98
N VAL A 738 -8.81 -29.81 5.40
CA VAL A 738 -9.01 -29.34 6.78
C VAL A 738 -10.49 -29.21 7.11
N ASP A 739 -11.31 -28.73 6.17
CA ASP A 739 -12.76 -28.66 6.33
C ASP A 739 -13.38 -30.02 6.62
N LYS A 740 -12.99 -31.05 5.87
CA LYS A 740 -13.40 -32.44 6.13
C LYS A 740 -12.97 -32.95 7.50
N MET A 741 -11.78 -32.57 7.97
CA MET A 741 -11.31 -32.95 9.32
C MET A 741 -12.17 -32.32 10.41
N ILE A 742 -12.62 -31.08 10.21
CA ILE A 742 -13.50 -30.36 11.15
C ILE A 742 -14.89 -30.99 11.14
N LEU A 743 -15.49 -31.22 9.97
CA LEU A 743 -16.80 -31.86 9.86
C LEU A 743 -16.81 -33.26 10.49
N ALA A 744 -15.72 -34.02 10.36
CA ALA A 744 -15.59 -35.36 10.95
C ALA A 744 -15.60 -35.38 12.48
N THR A 745 -15.44 -34.23 13.15
CA THR A 745 -15.47 -34.13 14.62
C THR A 745 -16.75 -33.50 15.15
N GLU A 746 -17.71 -33.10 14.29
CA GLU A 746 -18.99 -32.50 14.72
C GLU A 746 -19.82 -33.46 15.56
N ASP A 747 -19.88 -34.73 15.17
CA ASP A 747 -20.70 -35.78 15.80
C ASP A 747 -20.13 -36.27 17.16
N LEU A 748 -18.89 -35.90 17.49
CA LEU A 748 -18.21 -36.33 18.74
C LEU A 748 -18.58 -35.48 19.96
N LEU A 749 -19.24 -34.34 19.74
CA LEU A 749 -19.52 -33.34 20.78
C LEU A 749 -21.02 -33.26 21.02
N SER A 750 -21.42 -33.22 22.29
CA SER A 750 -22.84 -33.08 22.66
C SER A 750 -23.48 -31.83 22.04
N GLU A 751 -24.75 -31.98 21.63
CA GLU A 751 -25.59 -30.88 21.17
C GLU A 751 -25.91 -29.86 22.28
N ASP A 752 -25.72 -30.24 23.55
CA ASP A 752 -26.01 -29.37 24.71
C ASP A 752 -24.92 -28.33 24.96
N LEU A 753 -23.75 -28.44 24.32
CA LEU A 753 -22.69 -27.44 24.42
C LEU A 753 -22.96 -26.25 23.49
N ASP A 754 -22.84 -25.05 24.04
CA ASP A 754 -22.85 -23.81 23.26
C ASP A 754 -21.82 -23.84 22.13
N ASP A 755 -22.14 -23.16 21.03
CA ASP A 755 -21.36 -23.17 19.77
C ASP A 755 -19.86 -22.90 19.97
N ARG A 756 -19.49 -21.91 20.82
CA ARG A 756 -18.10 -21.51 21.02
C ARG A 756 -17.28 -22.52 21.83
N PRO A 757 -17.73 -22.96 23.03
CA PRO A 757 -17.11 -24.09 23.73
C PRO A 757 -17.00 -25.35 22.86
N ARG A 758 -18.08 -25.70 22.15
CA ARG A 758 -18.10 -26.84 21.23
C ARG A 758 -16.99 -26.73 20.17
N TYR A 759 -16.90 -25.57 19.52
CA TYR A 759 -15.86 -25.28 18.53
C TYR A 759 -14.44 -25.35 19.12
N CYS A 760 -14.23 -24.91 20.37
CA CYS A 760 -12.92 -25.02 21.03
C CYS A 760 -12.44 -26.47 21.12
N HIS A 761 -13.33 -27.39 21.52
CA HIS A 761 -13.02 -28.81 21.61
C HIS A 761 -12.88 -29.45 20.22
N GLN A 762 -13.68 -29.01 19.24
CA GLN A 762 -13.59 -29.45 17.86
C GLN A 762 -12.20 -29.18 17.25
N ILE A 763 -11.69 -27.96 17.42
CA ILE A 763 -10.35 -27.57 16.94
C ILE A 763 -9.24 -28.35 17.65
N MET A 764 -9.40 -28.65 18.94
CA MET A 764 -8.48 -29.50 19.69
C MET A 764 -8.44 -30.93 19.12
N MET A 765 -9.60 -31.54 18.85
CA MET A 765 -9.69 -32.88 18.27
C MET A 765 -9.10 -32.93 16.85
N VAL A 766 -9.36 -31.91 16.02
CA VAL A 766 -8.74 -31.77 14.70
C VAL A 766 -7.21 -31.75 14.80
N GLY A 767 -6.67 -31.02 15.77
CA GLY A 767 -5.24 -30.99 16.02
C GLY A 767 -4.67 -32.34 16.44
N LEU A 768 -5.33 -33.08 17.34
CA LEU A 768 -4.91 -34.42 17.73
C LEU A 768 -4.94 -35.40 16.56
N ASN A 769 -6.02 -35.40 15.78
CA ASN A 769 -6.17 -36.25 14.60
C ASN A 769 -5.12 -35.92 13.52
N PHE A 770 -4.86 -34.63 13.29
CA PHE A 770 -3.79 -34.18 12.40
C PHE A 770 -2.41 -34.67 12.87
N MET A 771 -2.08 -34.49 14.16
CA MET A 771 -0.83 -34.98 14.72
C MET A 771 -0.73 -36.52 14.59
N HIS A 772 -1.79 -37.25 14.93
CA HIS A 772 -1.80 -38.70 14.83
C HIS A 772 -1.57 -39.16 13.38
N LYS A 773 -2.20 -38.53 12.39
CA LYS A 773 -1.97 -38.79 10.96
C LYS A 773 -0.49 -38.58 10.59
N VAL A 774 0.09 -37.44 10.95
CA VAL A 774 1.51 -37.14 10.67
C VAL A 774 2.45 -38.16 11.33
N VAL A 775 2.20 -38.47 12.60
CA VAL A 775 3.04 -39.37 13.40
C VAL A 775 2.95 -40.82 12.92
N SER A 776 1.76 -41.27 12.51
CA SER A 776 1.53 -42.64 12.04
C SER A 776 1.90 -42.86 10.57
N GLU A 777 1.47 -41.98 9.67
CA GLU A 777 1.59 -42.17 8.22
C GLU A 777 2.87 -41.57 7.64
N ASN A 778 3.27 -40.37 8.09
CA ASN A 778 4.42 -39.66 7.52
C ASN A 778 5.72 -40.01 8.26
N LEU A 779 5.68 -40.06 9.60
CA LEU A 779 6.86 -40.29 10.44
C LEU A 779 7.02 -41.73 10.88
N GLU A 780 5.98 -42.57 10.85
CA GLU A 780 6.00 -43.96 11.33
C GLU A 780 6.66 -44.12 12.72
N LEU A 781 6.18 -43.38 13.72
CA LEU A 781 6.64 -43.45 15.11
C LEU A 781 5.66 -44.32 15.94
N PRO A 782 5.90 -45.63 16.08
CA PRO A 782 4.88 -46.56 16.56
C PRO A 782 4.48 -46.35 18.02
N ARG A 783 5.42 -46.01 18.92
CA ARG A 783 5.09 -45.84 20.36
C ARG A 783 4.25 -44.59 20.58
N SER A 784 4.62 -43.50 19.92
CA SER A 784 3.90 -42.22 19.98
C SER A 784 2.56 -42.29 19.28
N SER A 785 2.47 -42.99 18.14
CA SER A 785 1.19 -43.22 17.46
C SER A 785 0.22 -44.00 18.34
N ALA A 786 0.67 -45.11 18.96
CA ALA A 786 -0.17 -45.87 19.89
C ALA A 786 -0.63 -45.02 21.08
N ARG A 787 0.28 -44.23 21.66
CA ARG A 787 -0.05 -43.35 22.80
C ARG A 787 -0.99 -42.21 22.42
N LEU A 788 -0.82 -41.61 21.24
CA LEU A 788 -1.75 -40.59 20.73
C LEU A 788 -3.15 -41.18 20.53
N LYS A 789 -3.24 -42.41 20.02
CA LYS A 789 -4.52 -43.09 19.84
C LYS A 789 -5.26 -43.29 21.18
N GLU A 790 -4.56 -43.74 22.23
CA GLU A 790 -5.12 -43.84 23.58
C GLU A 790 -5.65 -42.48 24.10
N ILE A 791 -4.90 -41.40 23.85
CA ILE A 791 -5.32 -40.05 24.25
C ILE A 791 -6.54 -39.60 23.43
N ILE A 792 -6.58 -39.86 22.12
CA ILE A 792 -7.72 -39.53 21.26
C ILE A 792 -8.97 -40.24 21.76
N GLU A 793 -8.91 -41.55 22.01
CA GLU A 793 -10.03 -42.33 22.55
C GLU A 793 -10.50 -41.76 23.91
N THR A 794 -9.57 -41.40 24.80
CA THR A 794 -9.91 -40.75 26.08
C THR A 794 -10.55 -39.37 25.89
N MET A 795 -10.11 -38.61 24.89
CA MET A 795 -10.64 -37.28 24.59
C MET A 795 -12.02 -37.34 23.95
N GLU A 796 -12.31 -38.37 23.13
CA GLU A 796 -13.66 -38.63 22.60
C GLU A 796 -14.64 -38.89 23.76
N GLU A 797 -14.30 -39.81 24.67
CA GLU A 797 -15.12 -40.07 25.88
C GLU A 797 -15.28 -38.81 26.75
N TYR A 798 -14.23 -38.00 26.87
CA TYR A 798 -14.29 -36.73 27.62
C TYR A 798 -15.22 -35.72 26.94
N CYS A 799 -15.15 -35.58 25.62
CA CYS A 799 -16.00 -34.66 24.85
C CYS A 799 -17.48 -35.03 24.93
N GLU A 800 -17.81 -36.32 24.90
CA GLU A 800 -19.18 -36.80 25.14
C GLU A 800 -19.66 -36.41 26.55
N ARG A 801 -18.83 -36.63 27.58
CA ARG A 801 -19.18 -36.40 28.98
C ARG A 801 -19.27 -34.93 29.40
N ILE A 802 -18.54 -34.02 28.77
CA ILE A 802 -18.65 -32.58 29.09
C ILE A 802 -20.05 -32.07 28.73
N GLY A 803 -20.69 -32.65 27.71
CA GLY A 803 -22.10 -32.40 27.39
C GLY A 803 -23.02 -32.72 28.57
N ASP A 804 -22.89 -33.92 29.13
CA ASP A 804 -23.71 -34.36 30.27
C ASP A 804 -23.43 -33.55 31.56
N ALA A 805 -22.20 -33.10 31.77
CA ALA A 805 -21.84 -32.24 32.92
C ALA A 805 -22.26 -30.77 32.75
N ALA A 806 -22.58 -30.34 31.51
CA ALA A 806 -23.09 -28.99 31.25
C ALA A 806 -24.52 -28.79 31.78
N GLU A 807 -25.29 -29.87 32.02
CA GLU A 807 -26.56 -29.80 32.78
C GLU A 807 -26.37 -29.26 34.21
N GLU A 808 -25.16 -29.31 34.80
CA GLU A 808 -24.86 -28.76 36.13
C GLU A 808 -24.18 -27.38 36.13
N VAL A 809 -23.67 -26.89 34.99
CA VAL A 809 -22.99 -25.58 34.91
C VAL A 809 -23.37 -24.86 33.62
N ASN A 810 -24.57 -24.27 33.62
CA ASN A 810 -24.97 -23.29 32.61
C ASN A 810 -23.94 -22.15 32.53
N ALA A 811 -23.68 -21.63 31.33
CA ALA A 811 -22.71 -20.55 31.09
C ALA A 811 -23.00 -19.34 32.01
N HIS A 812 -22.02 -19.04 32.87
CA HIS A 812 -22.13 -17.98 33.88
C HIS A 812 -22.06 -16.60 33.21
N SER A 813 -23.18 -15.89 33.17
CA SER A 813 -23.32 -14.63 32.45
C SER A 813 -22.77 -13.42 33.24
N GLU A 814 -22.70 -12.26 32.58
CA GLU A 814 -22.41 -11.00 33.26
C GLU A 814 -23.50 -10.61 34.27
N VAL A 815 -24.75 -11.04 34.05
CA VAL A 815 -25.86 -10.82 34.99
C VAL A 815 -25.67 -11.67 36.23
N ASP A 816 -25.25 -12.92 36.06
CA ASP A 816 -24.99 -13.85 37.17
C ASP A 816 -23.93 -13.27 38.12
N ALA A 817 -22.83 -12.75 37.57
CA ALA A 817 -21.78 -12.10 38.36
C ALA A 817 -22.29 -10.87 39.13
N VAL A 818 -23.26 -10.13 38.58
CA VAL A 818 -23.92 -9.03 39.30
C VAL A 818 -24.85 -9.56 40.41
N MET A 819 -25.57 -10.65 40.15
CA MET A 819 -26.49 -11.28 41.11
C MET A 819 -25.74 -11.86 42.32
N GLU A 820 -24.58 -12.48 42.14
CA GLU A 820 -23.75 -13.00 43.23
C GLU A 820 -23.22 -11.88 44.15
N GLU A 821 -22.76 -10.78 43.56
CA GLU A 821 -22.32 -9.61 44.33
C GLU A 821 -23.49 -8.97 45.10
N MET A 822 -24.68 -8.94 44.49
CA MET A 822 -25.90 -8.51 45.19
C MET A 822 -26.28 -9.47 46.32
N ASN A 823 -26.11 -10.78 46.15
CA ASN A 823 -26.32 -11.77 47.20
C ASN A 823 -25.38 -11.50 48.40
N ILE A 824 -24.09 -11.26 48.14
CA ILE A 824 -23.13 -10.87 49.19
C ILE A 824 -23.58 -9.57 49.89
N MET A 825 -24.00 -8.55 49.13
CA MET A 825 -24.51 -7.29 49.69
C MET A 825 -25.74 -7.50 50.58
N ALA A 826 -26.63 -8.43 50.23
CA ALA A 826 -27.80 -8.78 51.03
C ALA A 826 -27.40 -9.40 52.38
N GLY A 827 -26.37 -10.24 52.40
CA GLY A 827 -25.88 -10.90 53.63
C GLY A 827 -25.12 -9.96 54.57
N MET A 828 -24.61 -8.84 54.06
CA MET A 828 -23.83 -7.90 54.88
C MET A 828 -24.70 -7.06 55.83
N GLN A 829 -26.03 -7.01 55.69
CA GLN A 829 -27.06 -6.12 56.33
C GLN A 829 -26.89 -5.50 57.74
N ARG A 830 -25.91 -5.88 58.57
CA ARG A 830 -25.74 -5.36 59.92
C ARG A 830 -25.15 -3.94 59.94
N GLY A 831 -26.03 -2.94 59.81
CA GLY A 831 -25.83 -1.60 60.38
C GLY A 831 -25.31 -0.51 59.45
N ASN A 832 -25.25 -0.73 58.13
CA ASN A 832 -24.82 0.30 57.17
C ASN A 832 -25.95 0.63 56.17
N ASP A 833 -26.25 1.92 56.01
CA ASP A 833 -27.33 2.41 55.12
C ASP A 833 -27.01 2.26 53.62
N GLU A 834 -25.76 1.92 53.29
CA GLU A 834 -25.24 1.79 51.92
C GLU A 834 -25.43 0.38 51.30
N TRP A 835 -26.10 -0.55 51.99
CA TRP A 835 -26.25 -1.97 51.55
C TRP A 835 -27.68 -2.33 51.10
N LEU A 836 -27.83 -3.51 50.49
CA LEU A 836 -29.14 -4.00 50.06
C LEU A 836 -30.02 -4.33 51.26
N LYS A 837 -31.29 -3.89 51.23
CA LYS A 837 -32.23 -3.97 52.36
C LYS A 837 -33.45 -4.76 51.93
N ASN A 838 -33.80 -5.77 52.74
CA ASN A 838 -35.04 -6.52 52.60
C ASN A 838 -36.26 -5.60 52.74
N GLY A 839 -37.28 -5.79 51.90
CA GLY A 839 -38.50 -5.01 51.84
C GLY A 839 -38.38 -3.66 51.14
N VAL A 840 -37.16 -3.23 50.79
CA VAL A 840 -36.91 -1.96 50.06
C VAL A 840 -36.29 -2.22 48.70
N HIS A 841 -35.16 -2.94 48.67
CA HIS A 841 -34.37 -3.20 47.47
C HIS A 841 -34.69 -4.58 46.88
N TYR A 842 -34.86 -5.58 47.73
CA TYR A 842 -35.31 -6.91 47.38
C TYR A 842 -36.29 -7.46 48.42
N CYS A 843 -37.06 -8.48 48.10
CA CYS A 843 -37.75 -9.33 49.08
C CYS A 843 -37.93 -10.73 48.52
N VAL A 844 -38.05 -11.72 49.39
CA VAL A 844 -38.31 -13.10 49.00
C VAL A 844 -39.76 -13.46 49.36
N VAL A 845 -40.47 -14.07 48.42
CA VAL A 845 -41.89 -14.43 48.53
C VAL A 845 -42.13 -15.89 48.13
N ASP A 846 -43.36 -16.36 48.31
CA ASP A 846 -43.84 -17.70 47.92
C ASP A 846 -42.99 -18.81 48.55
N ASP A 847 -42.98 -18.88 49.90
CA ASP A 847 -42.22 -19.88 50.68
C ASP A 847 -40.73 -19.99 50.31
N LYS A 848 -40.12 -18.84 49.99
CA LYS A 848 -38.72 -18.69 49.61
C LYS A 848 -38.36 -19.11 48.17
N GLN A 849 -39.36 -19.30 47.31
CA GLN A 849 -39.14 -19.72 45.92
C GLN A 849 -38.87 -18.55 44.96
N THR A 850 -39.43 -17.37 45.21
CA THR A 850 -39.28 -16.23 44.29
C THR A 850 -38.56 -15.06 44.95
N LEU A 851 -37.47 -14.60 44.33
CA LEU A 851 -36.78 -13.36 44.67
C LEU A 851 -37.36 -12.20 43.85
N LEU A 852 -37.91 -11.21 44.53
CA LEU A 852 -38.33 -9.95 43.95
C LEU A 852 -37.21 -8.92 44.12
N LEU A 853 -36.72 -8.35 43.02
CA LEU A 853 -35.56 -7.46 43.01
C LEU A 853 -35.89 -6.15 42.28
N ASP A 854 -35.71 -4.98 42.92
CA ASP A 854 -35.79 -3.68 42.22
C ASP A 854 -34.49 -3.45 41.45
N PRO A 855 -34.48 -3.64 40.11
CA PRO A 855 -33.24 -3.59 39.35
C PRO A 855 -32.61 -2.20 39.32
N MET A 856 -33.39 -1.13 39.56
CA MET A 856 -32.85 0.23 39.55
C MET A 856 -32.12 0.53 40.84
N LEU A 857 -32.73 0.23 41.98
CA LEU A 857 -32.14 0.52 43.28
C LEU A 857 -30.98 -0.45 43.59
N CYS A 858 -31.18 -1.75 43.34
CA CYS A 858 -30.13 -2.74 43.56
C CYS A 858 -28.90 -2.46 42.70
N HIS A 859 -29.08 -2.18 41.40
CA HIS A 859 -27.96 -1.91 40.50
C HIS A 859 -27.20 -0.62 40.86
N ALA A 860 -27.92 0.42 41.28
CA ALA A 860 -27.30 1.66 41.75
C ALA A 860 -26.41 1.44 42.99
N LEU A 861 -26.88 0.65 43.95
CA LEU A 861 -26.11 0.30 45.16
C LEU A 861 -24.96 -0.65 44.85
N TYR A 862 -25.18 -1.64 43.98
CA TYR A 862 -24.12 -2.50 43.46
C TYR A 862 -22.98 -1.68 42.83
N LYS A 863 -23.31 -0.67 42.01
CA LYS A 863 -22.30 0.20 41.38
C LYS A 863 -21.50 1.01 42.41
N GLN A 864 -22.12 1.42 43.51
CA GLN A 864 -21.43 2.09 44.61
C GLN A 864 -20.55 1.08 45.38
N TYR A 865 -21.11 -0.07 45.73
CA TYR A 865 -20.42 -1.15 46.44
C TYR A 865 -19.16 -1.61 45.71
N ILE A 866 -19.25 -1.91 44.41
CA ILE A 866 -18.10 -2.37 43.62
C ILE A 866 -17.02 -1.29 43.54
N ARG A 867 -17.39 -0.01 43.44
CA ARG A 867 -16.42 1.09 43.48
C ARG A 867 -15.69 1.16 44.82
N THR A 868 -16.40 0.94 45.92
CA THR A 868 -15.83 1.03 47.28
C THR A 868 -15.01 -0.20 47.65
N VAL A 869 -15.52 -1.41 47.38
CA VAL A 869 -14.91 -2.68 47.84
C VAL A 869 -13.84 -3.17 46.89
N SER A 870 -14.09 -3.11 45.59
CA SER A 870 -13.14 -3.64 44.60
C SER A 870 -12.24 -2.56 44.02
N ASN A 871 -12.59 -1.26 44.11
CA ASN A 871 -11.89 -0.17 43.39
C ASN A 871 -11.93 -0.33 41.86
N HIS A 872 -12.94 -1.05 41.34
CA HIS A 872 -13.19 -1.26 39.91
C HIS A 872 -14.52 -0.63 39.46
N GLY A 873 -14.72 -0.50 38.16
CA GLY A 873 -16.04 -0.18 37.59
C GLY A 873 -16.94 -1.42 37.54
N ALA A 874 -18.24 -1.21 37.73
CA ALA A 874 -19.29 -2.24 37.63
C ALA A 874 -19.16 -3.08 36.35
N VAL A 875 -19.50 -4.38 36.44
CA VAL A 875 -19.52 -5.30 35.28
C VAL A 875 -20.49 -4.76 34.23
N ILE A 876 -21.72 -4.47 34.65
CA ILE A 876 -22.73 -3.80 33.83
C ILE A 876 -22.86 -2.34 34.29
N GLU A 877 -22.48 -1.38 33.42
CA GLU A 877 -22.41 0.05 33.77
C GLU A 877 -23.80 0.73 33.88
N SER A 878 -24.76 0.29 33.06
CA SER A 878 -26.07 0.90 32.87
C SER A 878 -27.18 0.03 33.43
N VAL A 879 -28.05 0.63 34.24
CA VAL A 879 -29.27 -0.02 34.75
C VAL A 879 -30.15 -0.54 33.61
N LYS A 880 -30.20 0.18 32.47
CA LYS A 880 -30.99 -0.25 31.31
C LYS A 880 -30.43 -1.56 30.74
N ALA A 881 -29.11 -1.62 30.54
CA ALA A 881 -28.46 -2.82 30.04
C ALA A 881 -28.63 -4.00 31.02
N PHE A 882 -28.53 -3.75 32.33
CA PHE A 882 -28.78 -4.78 33.33
C PHE A 882 -30.20 -5.33 33.26
N LYS A 883 -31.21 -4.46 33.12
CA LYS A 883 -32.61 -4.91 32.96
C LYS A 883 -32.84 -5.70 31.68
N ASP A 884 -32.25 -5.25 30.57
CA ASP A 884 -32.41 -5.90 29.28
C ASP A 884 -31.78 -7.29 29.32
N LEU A 885 -30.54 -7.41 29.84
CA LEU A 885 -29.85 -8.71 29.98
C LEU A 885 -30.52 -9.64 31.00
N LEU A 886 -30.93 -9.11 32.17
CA LEU A 886 -31.63 -9.90 33.19
C LEU A 886 -32.91 -10.54 32.66
N LYS A 887 -33.59 -9.90 31.71
CA LYS A 887 -34.82 -10.43 31.12
C LYS A 887 -34.57 -11.69 30.27
N ASP A 888 -33.38 -11.82 29.71
CA ASP A 888 -33.00 -12.93 28.83
C ASP A 888 -32.45 -14.13 29.62
N GLU A 889 -32.32 -14.01 30.95
CA GLU A 889 -31.85 -15.07 31.82
C GLU A 889 -32.93 -16.14 32.11
N PRO A 890 -32.57 -17.43 32.20
CA PRO A 890 -33.55 -18.52 32.34
C PRO A 890 -34.30 -18.51 33.68
N TYR A 891 -33.71 -17.89 34.71
CA TYR A 891 -34.33 -17.70 36.02
C TYR A 891 -35.23 -16.46 36.11
N PHE A 892 -35.24 -15.59 35.10
CA PHE A 892 -36.15 -14.46 35.07
C PHE A 892 -37.56 -14.94 34.72
N SER A 893 -38.53 -14.57 35.57
CA SER A 893 -39.93 -14.95 35.38
C SER A 893 -40.73 -13.83 34.72
N GLU A 894 -40.83 -12.67 35.36
CA GLU A 894 -41.61 -11.55 34.85
C GLU A 894 -41.24 -10.21 35.48
N TRP A 895 -41.72 -9.12 34.86
CA TRP A 895 -41.73 -7.79 35.45
C TRP A 895 -43.07 -7.55 36.15
N LYS A 896 -43.06 -7.37 37.47
CA LYS A 896 -44.29 -7.24 38.28
C LYS A 896 -44.25 -6.01 39.18
N VAL A 897 -45.39 -5.35 39.39
CA VAL A 897 -45.52 -4.24 40.34
C VAL A 897 -45.94 -4.79 41.69
N VAL A 898 -45.17 -4.48 42.74
CA VAL A 898 -45.40 -5.02 44.09
C VAL A 898 -45.70 -3.87 45.06
N PRO A 899 -46.84 -3.90 45.77
CA PRO A 899 -47.14 -2.92 46.82
C PRO A 899 -46.03 -2.93 47.89
N GLY A 900 -45.44 -1.77 48.18
CA GLY A 900 -44.36 -1.63 49.17
C GLY A 900 -42.94 -1.61 48.59
N MET A 901 -42.74 -2.09 47.36
CA MET A 901 -41.45 -2.01 46.66
C MET A 901 -41.53 -1.12 45.42
N GLY A 902 -40.40 -0.57 44.94
CA GLY A 902 -40.36 0.26 43.74
C GLY A 902 -41.28 1.49 43.80
N ASN A 903 -41.46 2.06 45.00
CA ASN A 903 -42.45 3.12 45.32
C ASN A 903 -43.90 2.75 44.96
N GLY A 904 -44.23 1.46 44.88
CA GLY A 904 -45.57 0.95 44.56
C GLY A 904 -46.02 1.18 43.11
N LYS A 905 -45.12 1.64 42.23
CA LYS A 905 -45.42 1.95 40.82
C LYS A 905 -44.40 1.39 39.84
N ARG A 906 -43.16 1.18 40.27
CA ARG A 906 -42.08 0.67 39.42
C ARG A 906 -42.14 -0.86 39.39
N PRO A 907 -42.04 -1.50 38.22
CA PRO A 907 -41.94 -2.95 38.13
C PRO A 907 -40.59 -3.44 38.67
N VAL A 908 -40.64 -4.47 39.50
CA VAL A 908 -39.51 -5.24 40.01
C VAL A 908 -39.38 -6.54 39.21
N ALA A 909 -38.18 -7.12 39.19
CA ALA A 909 -37.93 -8.41 38.56
C ALA A 909 -38.37 -9.54 39.51
N ALA A 910 -39.20 -10.46 39.03
CA ALA A 910 -39.45 -11.73 39.70
C ALA A 910 -38.47 -12.78 39.17
N ILE A 911 -37.69 -13.36 40.09
CA ILE A 911 -36.61 -14.29 39.81
C ILE A 911 -36.90 -15.61 40.52
N ASP A 912 -36.91 -16.71 39.77
CA ASP A 912 -37.11 -18.07 40.27
C ASP A 912 -35.79 -18.57 40.89
N ARG A 913 -35.82 -18.85 42.20
CA ARG A 913 -34.60 -19.20 42.94
C ARG A 913 -34.14 -20.64 42.71
N ASP A 914 -35.05 -21.55 42.39
CA ASP A 914 -34.69 -22.93 42.06
C ASP A 914 -33.98 -22.96 40.70
N LYS A 915 -34.48 -22.19 39.71
CA LYS A 915 -33.77 -22.02 38.43
C LYS A 915 -32.45 -21.28 38.57
N LEU A 916 -32.40 -20.28 39.45
CA LEU A 916 -31.17 -19.53 39.72
C LEU A 916 -30.10 -20.43 40.38
N LEU A 917 -30.50 -21.30 41.30
CA LEU A 917 -29.64 -22.33 41.91
C LEU A 917 -29.21 -23.40 40.90
N HIS A 918 -30.12 -23.85 40.02
CA HIS A 918 -29.80 -24.79 38.94
C HIS A 918 -28.80 -24.19 37.93
N LYS A 919 -28.79 -22.86 37.80
CA LYS A 919 -27.75 -22.13 37.03
C LYS A 919 -26.43 -21.95 37.78
N GLY A 920 -26.31 -22.45 39.01
CA GLY A 920 -25.11 -22.35 39.84
C GLY A 920 -24.91 -21.00 40.53
N VAL A 921 -25.89 -20.09 40.51
CA VAL A 921 -25.79 -18.76 41.13
C VAL A 921 -26.32 -18.83 42.57
N ASP A 922 -25.51 -18.42 43.55
CA ASP A 922 -25.93 -18.42 44.96
C ASP A 922 -26.89 -17.25 45.27
N SER A 923 -28.02 -17.56 45.91
CA SER A 923 -28.99 -16.59 46.41
C SER A 923 -29.30 -16.75 47.90
N SER A 924 -28.47 -17.48 48.64
CA SER A 924 -28.72 -17.86 50.04
C SER A 924 -28.85 -16.69 51.02
N ASN A 925 -28.20 -15.56 50.75
CA ASN A 925 -28.19 -14.38 51.60
C ASN A 925 -29.39 -13.43 51.34
N PHE A 926 -30.18 -13.68 50.29
CA PHE A 926 -31.47 -13.02 50.14
C PHE A 926 -32.50 -13.69 51.08
N GLU A 927 -32.79 -13.01 52.20
CA GLU A 927 -33.73 -13.46 53.23
C GLU A 927 -35.22 -13.22 52.93
#